data_AF-A0A2S7QE19-F1
#
_entry.id   AF-A0A2S7QE19-F1
#
_cell.length_a   1.000
_cell.length_b   1.000
_cell.length_c   1.000
_cell.angle_alpha   90.00
_cell.angle_beta   90.00
_cell.angle_gamma   90.00
#
_symmetry.space_group_name_H-M   'P 1'
#
loop_
_entity.id
_entity.type
_entity.pdbx_description
1 polymer ?
#
loop_
_entity_poly.entity_id
_entity_poly.type
_entity_poly.pdbx_seq_one_letter_code
_entity_poly.pdbx_strand_id
1 'polypeptide(L)'
;MGFIFTFLGRSMSKRAPALQYHVTKSCERAFSTTYAPSRHCIRNYRPSKQTLISQENQRRWFHDYFTTHLPSSSLHPDSRSMGPHHKLPRSASTPHTPGSNRSPAAAPPMIGTSRELTVVRIPLRSAKHHFGVSVSRGTRSYNEDTYQAGTLEIPAFAKRAPVSLSRSGAKANAGGATSADSASGDPQVFYFGVFDGHGGNECSDFLREELHNYVESAAGSFELPSSLKKRRKDGDSNEPVSGESEGQDDAASTSAPSGRAKAIELEKSLIAEWKTTVGGYFRRFKPEYFEHLSSAKDDSSSKPISIETVLMYAFLKADLDFISAQARKPDANDTNTDKPLNADDILGEPAHRATKDRIGGPTRFAGGSTASVAMISTPSPTPFWHPASPSALVVAHVGDTRILLCETVTGLAKPMTTNHHPSSPIEGGRLRRYAATFVTDSFGEERMSGLANTRAFGDMRSKRIGVSAEPEIRRIEIGPAEYSFMVLVSDGVSGTLSDQEIVDVVKEAKTPEQGAQDVVSFATEISREGDNATCLVVRLGGWERRMEGGMGSMGTKEVRDYKKRDAMDPRRGRTAVAFVHSDMTPKIDPAILRALSLDASTSTISRHGGGGFSETLKISSTVDGKTKSYFVKTGGKDSEVMFTGQVRGESRADTYPGEHTSLNAIHSVVPSLCPQSYAHGALDSGGFFLATDFLDLFPRGGQPGSGQSLAQKLAKLHSTRAPIPDGYDKPQFGFPVTTCCGDTPQDNSYKSSWAQFYADNRLRHILRKGEESNGTNKELKGLVERVAEEVVPRLLADGHLRDGESGGNVRPVVVHGDLWSGNHGRGRIGEGDVEEVVYDPSAFWGHGEFEAGIMGMFGGFGGAFWEEYYRFKKKDEPVEEWEDRSNEKDFGERKHADEVPRYHHLNHYAIFGGGYKNGATRIMKSLLQKYGEDTA
;
A
#
# COMPACT_ATOMS: atom_id res chain seq x y z
N MET A 1 -3.62 -73.07 -2.49
CA MET A 1 -2.48 -73.77 -3.12
C MET A 1 -1.39 -72.74 -3.39
N GLY A 2 -0.22 -72.69 -2.74
CA GLY A 2 0.27 -73.32 -1.48
C GLY A 2 1.06 -72.26 -0.68
N PHE A 3 1.24 -72.38 0.65
CA PHE A 3 2.44 -72.94 1.34
C PHE A 3 3.76 -72.20 1.00
N ILE A 4 4.67 -71.81 1.91
CA ILE A 4 5.05 -72.23 3.29
C ILE A 4 5.95 -71.08 3.91
N PHE A 5 6.18 -70.81 5.22
CA PHE A 5 5.60 -71.19 6.52
C PHE A 5 6.21 -70.40 7.72
N THR A 6 5.43 -70.01 8.74
CA THR A 6 5.83 -69.81 10.19
C THR A 6 6.84 -68.69 10.58
N PHE A 7 6.93 -68.14 11.81
CA PHE A 7 6.88 -68.75 13.18
C PHE A 7 6.11 -67.96 14.29
N LEU A 8 6.00 -68.59 15.47
CA LEU A 8 5.15 -68.28 16.65
C LEU A 8 5.52 -66.98 17.43
N GLY A 9 4.68 -66.43 18.34
CA GLY A 9 3.28 -66.75 18.70
C GLY A 9 2.88 -66.40 20.15
N ARG A 10 1.57 -66.57 20.50
CA ARG A 10 0.91 -66.46 21.84
C ARG A 10 1.02 -65.09 22.59
N SER A 11 -0.09 -64.34 22.79
CA SER A 11 -1.13 -64.52 23.84
C SER A 11 -0.87 -63.60 25.06
N MET A 12 -1.79 -62.81 25.66
CA MET A 12 -3.25 -62.55 25.55
C MET A 12 -3.56 -61.22 26.31
N SER A 13 -4.76 -60.62 26.50
CA SER A 13 -6.17 -60.89 26.15
C SER A 13 -7.07 -59.66 26.45
N LYS A 14 -7.94 -59.23 25.51
CA LYS A 14 -9.19 -58.41 25.72
C LYS A 14 -9.02 -56.96 26.25
N ARG A 15 -10.00 -56.04 26.17
CA ARG A 15 -11.05 -55.63 25.18
C ARG A 15 -11.57 -54.24 25.66
N ALA A 16 -12.10 -53.42 24.76
CA ALA A 16 -12.83 -52.17 25.05
C ALA A 16 -14.29 -52.46 25.56
N PRO A 17 -15.22 -51.49 25.82
CA PRO A 17 -15.19 -50.03 25.55
C PRO A 17 -15.91 -49.07 26.56
N ALA A 18 -16.05 -47.79 26.15
CA ALA A 18 -17.25 -46.92 26.28
C ALA A 18 -17.57 -46.05 27.54
N LEU A 19 -17.77 -44.75 27.24
CA LEU A 19 -18.87 -43.83 27.62
C LEU A 19 -19.18 -43.36 29.08
N GLN A 20 -19.08 -42.02 29.23
CA GLN A 20 -20.06 -41.07 29.84
C GLN A 20 -20.30 -40.89 31.37
N TYR A 21 -20.40 -39.59 31.72
CA TYR A 21 -21.26 -38.89 32.70
C TYR A 21 -21.06 -38.93 34.25
N HIS A 22 -20.74 -37.72 34.76
CA HIS A 22 -21.37 -36.96 35.87
C HIS A 22 -21.45 -37.44 37.35
N VAL A 23 -20.77 -36.64 38.21
CA VAL A 23 -21.35 -35.83 39.34
C VAL A 23 -21.64 -36.50 40.72
N THR A 24 -20.70 -36.26 41.67
CA THR A 24 -20.90 -36.09 43.15
C THR A 24 -21.23 -37.36 43.98
N LYS A 25 -21.21 -37.40 45.33
CA LYS A 25 -21.28 -36.34 46.36
C LYS A 25 -20.83 -36.80 47.79
N SER A 26 -20.39 -35.84 48.63
CA SER A 26 -20.28 -35.89 50.13
C SER A 26 -19.23 -36.88 50.71
N CYS A 27 -18.64 -36.68 51.91
CA CYS A 27 -18.62 -35.60 52.93
C CYS A 27 -17.22 -35.63 53.64
N GLU A 28 -16.82 -35.02 54.78
CA GLU A 28 -17.35 -34.21 55.90
C GLU A 28 -16.11 -33.49 56.55
N ARG A 29 -16.06 -32.24 57.03
CA ARG A 29 -16.49 -31.71 58.36
C ARG A 29 -16.10 -30.22 58.53
N ALA A 30 -16.83 -29.50 59.41
CA ALA A 30 -16.49 -28.30 60.22
C ALA A 30 -15.65 -27.13 59.63
N PHE A 31 -16.23 -25.93 59.43
CA PHE A 31 -16.38 -24.78 60.38
C PHE A 31 -15.05 -24.11 60.83
N SER A 32 -14.67 -22.91 60.33
CA SER A 32 -15.06 -21.53 60.77
C SER A 32 -14.19 -21.02 61.96
N THR A 33 -13.72 -19.76 62.08
CA THR A 33 -14.20 -18.45 61.56
C THR A 33 -13.04 -17.43 61.34
N THR A 34 -13.31 -16.24 60.79
CA THR A 34 -12.39 -15.14 60.42
C THR A 34 -11.57 -14.49 61.56
N TYR A 35 -10.37 -13.97 61.24
CA TYR A 35 -10.01 -12.53 61.29
C TYR A 35 -8.66 -12.24 60.59
N ALA A 36 -8.34 -10.98 60.28
CA ALA A 36 -7.11 -10.56 59.59
C ALA A 36 -6.14 -9.76 60.49
N PRO A 37 -4.82 -9.78 60.24
CA PRO A 37 -3.85 -8.87 60.87
C PRO A 37 -3.27 -7.81 59.91
N SER A 38 -2.65 -6.78 60.48
CA SER A 38 -2.21 -5.54 59.79
C SER A 38 -0.70 -5.25 59.93
N ARG A 39 -0.24 -4.16 59.31
CA ARG A 39 1.15 -3.65 59.34
C ARG A 39 1.74 -3.55 60.76
N HIS A 40 3.03 -3.87 60.91
CA HIS A 40 3.97 -3.07 61.72
C HIS A 40 5.44 -3.22 61.25
N CYS A 41 6.34 -2.38 61.78
CA CYS A 41 7.66 -2.09 61.24
C CYS A 41 8.80 -2.44 62.22
N ILE A 42 9.88 -3.06 61.74
CA ILE A 42 11.18 -3.20 62.44
C ILE A 42 12.33 -2.80 61.50
N ARG A 43 13.48 -2.45 62.08
CA ARG A 43 14.55 -1.57 61.58
C ARG A 43 15.74 -2.33 60.93
N ASN A 44 16.68 -1.54 60.38
CA ASN A 44 18.06 -1.89 59.95
C ASN A 44 18.20 -2.56 58.57
N TYR A 45 19.27 -2.34 57.77
CA TYR A 45 20.49 -1.53 57.96
C TYR A 45 20.94 -0.92 56.60
N ARG A 46 21.70 0.19 56.59
CA ARG A 46 22.29 0.77 55.35
C ARG A 46 23.68 0.20 55.08
N PRO A 47 24.02 -0.11 53.82
CA PRO A 47 25.36 0.07 53.29
C PRO A 47 25.40 1.28 52.33
N SER A 48 26.28 2.24 52.59
CA SER A 48 26.48 3.39 51.71
C SER A 48 27.43 3.07 50.56
N LYS A 49 26.97 3.25 49.32
CA LYS A 49 27.86 3.52 48.18
C LYS A 49 27.41 4.82 47.50
N GLN A 50 28.25 5.85 47.59
CA GLN A 50 28.13 7.01 46.73
C GLN A 50 28.55 6.60 45.32
N THR A 51 27.60 6.50 44.41
CA THR A 51 27.87 6.49 42.98
C THR A 51 27.52 7.89 42.48
N LEU A 52 28.48 8.55 41.83
CA LEU A 52 28.27 9.89 41.25
C LEU A 52 27.25 9.78 40.11
N ILE A 53 26.02 10.20 40.37
CA ILE A 53 25.02 10.40 39.33
C ILE A 53 25.36 11.72 38.63
N SER A 54 25.92 11.63 37.42
CA SER A 54 26.01 12.75 36.50
C SER A 54 24.62 13.32 36.25
N GLN A 55 24.45 14.64 36.44
CA GLN A 55 23.20 15.32 36.13
C GLN A 55 23.04 15.51 34.61
N GLU A 56 22.77 14.42 33.91
CA GLU A 56 22.18 14.52 32.57
C GLU A 56 20.79 15.18 32.71
N ASN A 57 20.56 16.22 31.92
CA ASN A 57 19.44 17.14 32.13
C ASN A 57 18.09 16.41 31.99
N GLN A 58 17.21 16.56 32.99
CA GLN A 58 15.80 16.19 32.85
C GLN A 58 15.07 17.14 31.88
N ARG A 59 15.29 16.96 30.58
CA ARG A 59 14.40 17.45 29.54
C ARG A 59 13.28 16.43 29.37
N ARG A 60 12.04 16.82 29.66
CA ARG A 60 10.86 16.02 29.34
C ARG A 60 10.32 16.50 28.01
N TRP A 61 10.60 15.74 26.96
CA TRP A 61 10.07 15.93 25.63
C TRP A 61 8.82 15.06 25.44
N PHE A 62 7.93 15.50 24.55
CA PHE A 62 6.52 15.10 24.39
C PHE A 62 5.63 15.19 25.64
N HIS A 63 4.39 15.65 25.46
CA HIS A 63 3.40 15.80 26.53
C HIS A 63 2.03 15.25 26.10
N ASP A 64 1.36 14.47 26.96
CA ASP A 64 -0.02 13.99 26.77
C ASP A 64 -1.09 15.03 27.16
N TYR A 65 -0.65 16.26 27.45
CA TYR A 65 -1.44 17.41 27.84
C TYR A 65 -1.02 18.65 27.03
N PHE A 66 -1.95 19.59 26.85
CA PHE A 66 -1.63 20.92 26.33
C PHE A 66 -1.77 21.98 27.44
N THR A 67 -1.22 23.17 27.23
CA THR A 67 -1.25 24.28 28.18
C THR A 67 -1.99 25.49 27.64
N THR A 68 -2.91 26.01 28.44
CA THR A 68 -3.76 27.16 28.09
C THR A 68 -4.00 28.06 29.30
N HIS A 69 -4.27 29.33 29.03
CA HIS A 69 -4.64 30.31 30.06
C HIS A 69 -6.15 30.25 30.35
N LEU A 70 -6.52 30.05 31.61
CA LEU A 70 -7.90 30.16 32.10
C LEU A 70 -8.02 31.31 33.11
N PRO A 71 -9.08 32.13 33.08
CA PRO A 71 -9.31 33.11 34.13
C PRO A 71 -9.41 32.44 35.50
N SER A 72 -8.75 32.97 36.54
CA SER A 72 -8.69 32.35 37.89
C SER A 72 -10.08 32.11 38.51
N SER A 73 -11.08 32.93 38.15
CA SER A 73 -12.49 32.72 38.53
C SER A 73 -13.11 31.44 37.95
N SER A 74 -12.48 30.80 36.96
CA SER A 74 -12.94 29.56 36.31
C SER A 74 -12.51 28.29 37.06
N LEU A 75 -11.59 28.43 38.03
CA LEU A 75 -11.10 27.34 38.88
C LEU A 75 -11.98 27.11 40.11
N HIS A 76 -12.92 28.02 40.39
CA HIS A 76 -13.84 27.95 41.53
C HIS A 76 -15.29 27.72 41.03
N PRO A 77 -16.13 26.99 41.79
CA PRO A 77 -17.45 26.55 41.32
C PRO A 77 -18.53 27.64 41.46
N ASP A 78 -18.46 28.67 40.63
CA ASP A 78 -19.49 29.71 40.59
C ASP A 78 -20.72 29.28 39.76
N SER A 79 -21.92 29.58 40.27
CA SER A 79 -23.12 28.78 39.99
C SER A 79 -24.00 29.25 38.83
N ARG A 80 -23.65 30.36 38.16
CA ARG A 80 -24.52 31.03 37.17
C ARG A 80 -23.78 31.54 35.93
N SER A 81 -23.79 30.76 34.85
CA SER A 81 -23.65 31.27 33.48
C SER A 81 -24.26 30.30 32.46
N MET A 82 -25.13 30.83 31.59
CA MET A 82 -25.73 30.10 30.47
C MET A 82 -25.33 30.79 29.16
N GLY A 83 -24.38 30.19 28.44
CA GLY A 83 -23.86 30.70 27.18
C GLY A 83 -22.98 29.65 26.46
N PRO A 84 -22.79 29.78 25.13
CA PRO A 84 -22.08 28.79 24.32
C PRO A 84 -20.55 28.93 24.48
N HIS A 85 -20.00 28.32 25.53
CA HIS A 85 -18.56 28.28 25.77
C HIS A 85 -18.00 26.85 25.69
N HIS A 86 -16.86 26.68 25.02
CA HIS A 86 -16.13 25.42 24.94
C HIS A 86 -15.80 24.90 26.36
N LYS A 87 -16.41 23.78 26.77
CA LYS A 87 -16.24 23.21 28.10
C LYS A 87 -14.96 22.37 28.19
N LEU A 88 -13.84 23.04 28.45
CA LEU A 88 -12.59 22.39 28.84
C LEU A 88 -12.79 21.58 30.15
N PRO A 89 -12.13 20.41 30.31
CA PRO A 89 -12.39 19.46 31.40
C PRO A 89 -11.85 19.95 32.75
N ARG A 90 -12.72 20.59 33.54
CA ARG A 90 -12.35 21.34 34.75
C ARG A 90 -11.81 20.49 35.89
N SER A 91 -12.30 19.27 36.08
CA SER A 91 -11.94 18.38 37.20
C SER A 91 -10.60 17.66 37.06
N ALA A 92 -10.05 17.57 35.83
CA ALA A 92 -8.75 16.98 35.54
C ALA A 92 -7.67 18.05 35.22
N SER A 93 -8.02 19.33 35.33
CA SER A 93 -7.15 20.48 35.07
C SER A 93 -6.25 20.76 36.27
N THR A 94 -4.95 20.97 36.05
CA THR A 94 -3.99 21.29 37.13
C THR A 94 -3.28 22.63 36.91
N PRO A 95 -3.09 23.46 37.96
CA PRO A 95 -2.27 24.68 37.88
C PRO A 95 -0.81 24.35 37.57
N HIS A 96 -0.19 25.10 36.66
CA HIS A 96 1.20 24.88 36.26
C HIS A 96 2.20 25.52 37.24
N THR A 97 2.87 24.71 38.07
CA THR A 97 4.01 25.16 38.88
C THR A 97 5.32 25.23 38.06
N PRO A 98 6.04 26.37 38.03
CA PRO A 98 7.34 26.46 37.35
C PRO A 98 8.44 25.65 38.05
N GLY A 99 9.33 25.02 37.26
CA GLY A 99 10.56 24.41 37.76
C GLY A 99 11.63 25.47 38.07
N SER A 100 12.45 25.23 39.10
CA SER A 100 13.29 26.23 39.77
C SER A 100 14.57 26.67 39.02
N ASN A 101 14.51 26.84 37.68
CA ASN A 101 15.65 27.29 36.87
C ASN A 101 15.24 28.04 35.58
N ARG A 102 14.06 28.69 35.55
CA ARG A 102 13.66 29.62 34.48
C ARG A 102 12.99 30.86 35.08
N SER A 103 13.30 32.03 34.54
CA SER A 103 12.75 33.32 34.97
C SER A 103 11.23 33.44 34.72
N PRO A 104 10.50 34.27 35.49
CA PRO A 104 9.08 34.49 35.24
C PRO A 104 8.82 35.14 33.88
N ALA A 105 7.76 34.70 33.19
CA ALA A 105 7.27 35.40 32.00
C ALA A 105 6.69 36.77 32.40
N ALA A 106 7.09 37.83 31.70
CA ALA A 106 6.68 39.20 32.02
C ALA A 106 5.22 39.48 31.61
N ALA A 107 4.42 40.01 32.53
CA ALA A 107 3.07 40.49 32.25
C ALA A 107 3.10 41.92 31.67
N PRO A 108 2.39 42.22 30.56
CA PRO A 108 2.21 43.58 30.07
C PRO A 108 1.36 44.46 31.04
N PRO A 109 1.51 45.79 31.01
CA PRO A 109 0.80 46.70 31.91
C PRO A 109 -0.71 46.77 31.63
N MET A 110 -1.49 46.92 32.70
CA MET A 110 -2.96 46.82 32.71
C MET A 110 -3.66 48.19 32.66
N ILE A 111 -4.71 48.31 31.85
CA ILE A 111 -5.83 49.24 32.07
C ILE A 111 -7.15 48.51 31.74
N GLY A 112 -8.07 48.44 32.70
CA GLY A 112 -9.44 47.93 32.49
C GLY A 112 -9.70 46.50 32.96
N THR A 113 -10.21 46.35 34.20
CA THR A 113 -10.72 45.10 34.82
C THR A 113 -9.75 43.90 34.82
N SER A 114 -9.04 43.72 35.95
CA SER A 114 -8.21 42.53 36.16
C SER A 114 -9.06 41.25 36.24
N ARG A 115 -8.86 40.37 35.26
CA ARG A 115 -9.07 38.92 35.43
C ARG A 115 -7.70 38.27 35.33
N GLU A 116 -7.15 37.91 36.49
CA GLU A 116 -5.95 37.09 36.58
C GLU A 116 -6.14 35.80 35.75
N LEU A 117 -5.09 35.41 35.01
CA LEU A 117 -5.11 34.25 34.12
C LEU A 117 -4.13 33.19 34.64
N THR A 118 -4.65 32.06 35.12
CA THR A 118 -3.84 30.91 35.54
C THR A 118 -3.45 30.07 34.32
N VAL A 119 -2.18 29.68 34.22
CA VAL A 119 -1.73 28.66 33.25
C VAL A 119 -2.14 27.28 33.75
N VAL A 120 -2.90 26.55 32.94
CA VAL A 120 -3.48 25.26 33.29
C VAL A 120 -3.04 24.19 32.29
N ARG A 121 -2.64 23.03 32.83
CA ARG A 121 -2.39 21.81 32.05
C ARG A 121 -3.68 21.03 31.87
N ILE A 122 -4.00 20.66 30.63
CA ILE A 122 -5.22 19.94 30.26
C ILE A 122 -4.83 18.63 29.53
N PRO A 123 -5.04 17.46 30.15
CA PRO A 123 -4.77 16.17 29.51
C PRO A 123 -5.64 15.98 28.26
N LEU A 124 -5.02 15.64 27.12
CA LEU A 124 -5.73 15.44 25.85
C LEU A 124 -6.73 14.28 25.94
N ARG A 125 -6.37 13.23 26.69
CA ARG A 125 -7.23 12.08 27.02
C ARG A 125 -8.50 12.48 27.82
N SER A 126 -8.48 13.63 28.50
CA SER A 126 -9.67 14.20 29.18
C SER A 126 -10.43 15.21 28.31
N ALA A 127 -9.84 15.70 27.22
CA ALA A 127 -10.38 16.75 26.35
C ALA A 127 -11.37 16.21 25.29
N LYS A 128 -12.32 15.36 25.73
CA LYS A 128 -13.32 14.60 24.93
C LYS A 128 -14.16 15.44 23.93
N HIS A 129 -14.20 16.76 24.09
CA HIS A 129 -14.86 17.71 23.20
C HIS A 129 -13.97 18.23 22.04
N HIS A 130 -12.66 17.93 22.07
CA HIS A 130 -11.66 18.36 21.09
C HIS A 130 -10.91 17.18 20.45
N PHE A 131 -10.74 16.10 21.23
CA PHE A 131 -10.07 14.87 20.83
C PHE A 131 -10.94 13.68 21.23
N GLY A 132 -10.97 12.64 20.41
CA GLY A 132 -11.68 11.40 20.66
C GLY A 132 -10.95 10.21 20.06
N VAL A 133 -11.04 9.07 20.72
CA VAL A 133 -10.43 7.82 20.24
C VAL A 133 -11.23 6.63 20.71
N SER A 134 -11.33 5.61 19.85
CA SER A 134 -11.93 4.31 20.13
C SER A 134 -11.05 3.22 19.53
N VAL A 135 -10.98 2.08 20.21
CA VAL A 135 -10.23 0.89 19.77
C VAL A 135 -11.07 -0.35 20.05
N SER A 136 -11.00 -1.34 19.17
CA SER A 136 -11.59 -2.65 19.37
C SER A 136 -10.68 -3.71 18.78
N ARG A 137 -10.44 -4.79 19.52
CA ARG A 137 -9.67 -5.95 19.02
C ARG A 137 -10.42 -6.80 17.98
N GLY A 138 -11.68 -6.46 17.67
CA GLY A 138 -12.55 -7.29 16.83
C GLY A 138 -12.61 -8.74 17.32
N THR A 139 -12.28 -9.68 16.44
CA THR A 139 -12.14 -11.11 16.73
C THR A 139 -10.72 -11.51 17.15
N ARG A 140 -9.70 -10.67 16.90
CA ARG A 140 -8.29 -10.91 17.27
C ARG A 140 -8.15 -11.21 18.76
N SER A 141 -7.18 -12.06 19.12
CA SER A 141 -6.95 -12.51 20.50
C SER A 141 -6.44 -11.40 21.42
N TYR A 142 -5.73 -10.42 20.87
CA TYR A 142 -5.32 -9.16 21.50
C TYR A 142 -5.38 -8.03 20.46
N ASN A 143 -5.11 -6.79 20.87
CA ASN A 143 -5.07 -5.64 19.98
C ASN A 143 -3.62 -5.44 19.51
N GLU A 144 -3.39 -5.34 18.20
CA GLU A 144 -2.07 -5.04 17.62
C GLU A 144 -1.94 -3.55 17.28
N ASP A 145 -3.04 -2.86 16.98
CA ASP A 145 -3.08 -1.40 16.84
C ASP A 145 -2.67 -0.67 18.14
N THR A 146 -2.03 0.47 17.96
CA THR A 146 -1.90 1.50 18.99
C THR A 146 -2.15 2.90 18.42
N TYR A 147 -2.22 3.90 19.29
CA TYR A 147 -2.31 5.31 18.92
C TYR A 147 -1.55 6.18 19.91
N GLN A 148 -1.20 7.39 19.49
CA GLN A 148 -0.57 8.41 20.32
C GLN A 148 -1.20 9.79 20.06
N ALA A 149 -1.30 10.63 21.11
CA ALA A 149 -1.82 11.99 21.01
C ALA A 149 -1.18 12.90 22.05
N GLY A 150 -0.60 14.02 21.62
CA GLY A 150 0.17 14.90 22.49
C GLY A 150 0.53 16.26 21.88
N THR A 151 1.45 16.96 22.53
CA THR A 151 2.16 18.13 21.99
C THR A 151 3.67 17.92 22.02
N LEU A 152 4.38 18.44 21.01
CA LEU A 152 5.83 18.40 20.86
C LEU A 152 6.47 19.75 21.25
N GLU A 153 7.63 19.74 21.89
CA GLU A 153 8.47 20.93 22.17
C GLU A 153 9.36 21.29 20.95
N ILE A 154 8.76 21.37 19.75
CA ILE A 154 9.45 21.81 18.52
C ILE A 154 9.05 23.24 18.10
N PRO A 155 9.91 23.97 17.38
CA PRO A 155 9.57 25.26 16.79
C PRO A 155 8.42 25.16 15.78
N ALA A 156 7.55 26.19 15.76
CA ALA A 156 6.40 26.23 14.85
C ALA A 156 6.83 26.28 13.38
N PHE A 157 6.10 25.53 12.53
CA PHE A 157 6.33 25.44 11.09
C PHE A 157 5.22 26.11 10.25
N ALA A 158 4.15 26.60 10.86
CA ALA A 158 3.05 27.30 10.19
C ALA A 158 3.51 28.61 9.53
N LYS A 159 2.97 28.94 8.35
CA LYS A 159 3.28 30.24 7.71
C LYS A 159 2.58 31.37 8.47
N ARG A 160 3.23 32.55 8.54
CA ARG A 160 2.60 33.75 9.11
C ARG A 160 1.26 34.05 8.42
N ALA A 161 0.28 34.50 9.21
CA ALA A 161 -0.98 35.00 8.68
C ALA A 161 -0.76 36.10 7.62
N PRO A 162 -1.53 36.10 6.51
CA PRO A 162 -1.35 37.06 5.42
C PRO A 162 -1.62 38.50 5.85
N VAL A 163 -0.85 39.43 5.30
CA VAL A 163 -0.86 40.87 5.65
C VAL A 163 -2.22 41.56 5.41
N SER A 164 -3.09 40.97 4.58
CA SER A 164 -4.48 41.40 4.42
C SER A 164 -5.29 41.35 5.74
N LEU A 165 -4.99 40.39 6.63
CA LEU A 165 -5.60 40.30 7.96
C LEU A 165 -4.95 41.23 9.00
N SER A 166 -3.76 41.79 8.72
CA SER A 166 -3.06 42.68 9.66
C SER A 166 -3.35 44.18 9.46
N ARG A 167 -4.32 44.55 8.60
CA ARG A 167 -4.71 45.96 8.34
C ARG A 167 -5.97 46.45 9.08
N SER A 168 -6.51 45.67 10.01
CA SER A 168 -7.60 46.06 10.93
C SER A 168 -7.13 46.16 12.41
N GLY A 169 -5.86 46.48 12.62
CA GLY A 169 -5.22 46.57 13.95
C GLY A 169 -5.74 47.73 14.81
N ALA A 170 -6.90 47.56 15.44
CA ALA A 170 -7.42 48.48 16.46
C ALA A 170 -8.39 47.83 17.49
N LYS A 171 -9.12 46.76 17.16
CA LYS A 171 -10.23 46.24 18.00
C LYS A 171 -10.32 44.71 18.15
N ALA A 172 -9.20 43.99 18.02
CA ALA A 172 -9.17 42.52 18.17
C ALA A 172 -8.79 42.01 19.58
N ASN A 173 -8.34 42.87 20.50
CA ASN A 173 -7.91 42.48 21.84
C ASN A 173 -9.06 42.46 22.86
N ALA A 174 -9.95 41.46 22.77
CA ALA A 174 -10.86 41.10 23.87
C ALA A 174 -11.43 39.67 23.71
N GLY A 175 -10.98 38.73 24.55
CA GLY A 175 -11.73 37.49 24.86
C GLY A 175 -11.26 36.17 24.25
N GLY A 176 -10.23 36.15 23.39
CA GLY A 176 -9.63 34.89 22.91
C GLY A 176 -8.84 34.18 24.02
N ALA A 177 -9.01 32.86 24.16
CA ALA A 177 -8.21 32.06 25.09
C ALA A 177 -6.84 31.72 24.46
N THR A 178 -5.76 32.12 25.12
CA THR A 178 -4.39 31.84 24.67
C THR A 178 -3.91 30.44 25.11
N SER A 179 -3.25 29.72 24.20
CA SER A 179 -2.29 28.67 24.59
C SER A 179 -1.08 29.30 25.26
N ALA A 180 -0.36 28.55 26.11
CA ALA A 180 0.98 28.95 26.53
C ALA A 180 1.99 28.64 25.41
N ASP A 181 3.02 29.47 25.28
CA ASP A 181 4.09 29.26 24.30
C ASP A 181 5.06 28.13 24.72
N SER A 182 5.73 27.51 23.75
CA SER A 182 6.80 26.53 23.97
C SER A 182 8.07 27.17 24.56
N ALA A 183 9.09 26.37 24.88
CA ALA A 183 10.40 26.90 25.27
C ALA A 183 11.09 27.75 24.20
N SER A 184 10.67 27.67 22.94
CA SER A 184 11.14 28.56 21.89
C SER A 184 10.37 29.89 21.82
N GLY A 185 9.23 30.04 22.53
CA GLY A 185 8.34 31.18 22.39
C GLY A 185 7.48 31.12 21.12
N ASP A 186 7.20 29.90 20.64
CA ASP A 186 6.31 29.62 19.51
C ASP A 186 5.06 28.85 20.00
N PRO A 187 3.90 28.90 19.32
CA PRO A 187 2.72 28.12 19.71
C PRO A 187 2.97 26.61 19.70
N GLN A 188 2.31 25.87 20.61
CA GLN A 188 2.50 24.42 20.75
C GLN A 188 2.13 23.67 19.46
N VAL A 189 2.99 22.76 19.02
CA VAL A 189 2.69 21.82 17.93
C VAL A 189 1.98 20.60 18.51
N PHE A 190 0.81 20.27 17.96
CA PHE A 190 0.06 19.07 18.32
C PHE A 190 0.45 17.90 17.43
N TYR A 191 0.46 16.69 18.00
CA TYR A 191 0.84 15.44 17.35
C TYR A 191 -0.24 14.40 17.59
N PHE A 192 -0.68 13.74 16.51
CA PHE A 192 -1.61 12.62 16.53
C PHE A 192 -1.04 11.50 15.67
N GLY A 193 -1.10 10.26 16.14
CA GLY A 193 -0.61 9.10 15.41
C GLY A 193 -1.50 7.88 15.61
N VAL A 194 -1.69 7.11 14.55
CA VAL A 194 -2.24 5.74 14.57
C VAL A 194 -1.18 4.80 14.01
N PHE A 195 -0.97 3.69 14.71
CA PHE A 195 0.03 2.68 14.40
C PHE A 195 -0.68 1.34 14.32
N ASP A 196 -0.89 0.87 13.11
CA ASP A 196 -1.56 -0.39 12.80
C ASP A 196 -0.50 -1.50 12.87
N GLY A 197 -0.76 -2.55 13.64
CA GLY A 197 0.26 -3.54 14.03
C GLY A 197 0.02 -4.89 13.39
N HIS A 198 1.08 -5.53 12.86
CA HIS A 198 0.94 -6.84 12.22
C HIS A 198 2.02 -7.83 12.66
N GLY A 199 1.58 -9.00 13.12
CA GLY A 199 2.46 -10.05 13.65
C GLY A 199 2.82 -9.84 15.13
N GLY A 200 2.11 -8.94 15.82
CA GLY A 200 2.23 -8.59 17.22
C GLY A 200 2.41 -7.10 17.46
N ASN A 201 2.21 -6.67 18.71
CA ASN A 201 2.19 -5.28 19.12
C ASN A 201 3.58 -4.65 19.38
N GLU A 202 4.71 -5.38 19.28
CA GLU A 202 6.03 -4.83 19.64
C GLU A 202 6.44 -3.61 18.80
N CYS A 203 6.08 -3.59 17.51
CA CYS A 203 6.44 -2.49 16.62
C CYS A 203 5.52 -1.27 16.85
N SER A 204 4.21 -1.48 16.90
CA SER A 204 3.22 -0.42 17.15
C SER A 204 3.30 0.17 18.56
N ASP A 205 3.67 -0.62 19.58
CA ASP A 205 4.00 -0.11 20.92
C ASP A 205 5.25 0.79 20.90
N PHE A 206 6.32 0.36 20.22
CA PHE A 206 7.55 1.16 20.07
C PHE A 206 7.28 2.50 19.35
N LEU A 207 6.46 2.50 18.29
CA LEU A 207 6.11 3.74 17.58
C LEU A 207 5.26 4.69 18.43
N ARG A 208 4.35 4.16 19.26
CA ARG A 208 3.63 4.96 20.27
C ARG A 208 4.59 5.61 21.26
N GLU A 209 5.57 4.86 21.74
CA GLU A 209 6.42 5.24 22.87
C GLU A 209 7.64 6.08 22.49
N GLU A 210 8.18 5.94 21.27
CA GLU A 210 9.45 6.57 20.90
C GLU A 210 9.43 7.43 19.62
N LEU A 211 8.50 7.23 18.67
CA LEU A 211 8.56 7.96 17.38
C LEU A 211 8.50 9.50 17.56
N HIS A 212 7.79 9.98 18.58
CA HIS A 212 7.74 11.39 18.95
C HIS A 212 9.10 11.91 19.48
N ASN A 213 9.80 11.11 20.29
CA ASN A 213 11.15 11.43 20.79
C ASN A 213 12.16 11.53 19.64
N TYR A 214 12.05 10.66 18.62
CA TYR A 214 12.85 10.77 17.40
C TYR A 214 12.58 12.08 16.65
N VAL A 215 11.32 12.53 16.55
CA VAL A 215 10.97 13.82 15.90
C VAL A 215 11.52 15.03 16.69
N GLU A 216 11.37 15.08 18.01
CA GLU A 216 11.91 16.17 18.84
C GLU A 216 13.44 16.17 18.87
N SER A 217 14.07 15.00 18.98
CA SER A 217 15.53 14.84 18.96
C SER A 217 16.13 15.25 17.61
N ALA A 218 15.48 14.90 16.50
CA ALA A 218 15.87 15.32 15.16
C ALA A 218 15.68 16.83 14.95
N ALA A 219 14.52 17.40 15.33
CA ALA A 219 14.26 18.83 15.25
C ALA A 219 15.29 19.66 16.04
N GLY A 220 15.63 19.22 17.26
CA GLY A 220 16.66 19.83 18.08
C GLY A 220 18.08 19.64 17.52
N SER A 221 18.39 18.46 16.97
CA SER A 221 19.71 18.16 16.41
C SER A 221 19.99 18.86 15.08
N PHE A 222 18.94 19.18 14.31
CA PHE A 222 19.01 19.91 13.04
C PHE A 222 18.87 21.44 13.22
N GLU A 223 18.72 21.93 14.45
CA GLU A 223 18.47 23.35 14.77
C GLU A 223 17.25 23.93 13.99
N LEU A 224 16.15 23.16 13.90
CA LEU A 224 14.96 23.49 13.08
C LEU A 224 14.47 24.94 13.31
N PRO A 225 14.48 25.83 12.30
CA PRO A 225 14.12 27.22 12.51
C PRO A 225 12.60 27.43 12.61
N SER A 226 12.16 28.24 13.58
CA SER A 226 10.76 28.73 13.64
C SER A 226 10.42 29.56 12.39
N SER A 227 9.34 29.18 11.71
CA SER A 227 8.78 29.92 10.57
C SER A 227 8.10 31.24 10.96
N LEU A 228 7.81 31.44 12.25
CA LEU A 228 7.11 32.62 12.76
C LEU A 228 8.07 33.75 13.15
N LYS A 229 9.32 33.43 13.51
CA LYS A 229 10.32 34.42 13.91
C LYS A 229 10.85 35.21 12.72
N LYS A 230 11.08 36.51 12.93
CA LYS A 230 11.70 37.38 11.92
C LYS A 230 13.22 37.20 12.09
N ARG A 231 13.92 36.73 11.06
CA ARG A 231 15.39 36.82 11.00
C ARG A 231 15.73 38.29 11.26
N ARG A 232 16.54 38.58 12.28
CA ARG A 232 17.00 39.95 12.52
C ARG A 232 17.73 40.41 11.25
N LYS A 233 17.47 41.65 10.84
CA LYS A 233 18.19 42.27 9.73
C LYS A 233 19.32 43.05 10.40
N ASP A 234 20.54 42.56 10.28
CA ASP A 234 21.69 43.24 10.88
C ASP A 234 21.92 44.56 10.15
N GLY A 235 21.84 45.68 10.88
CA GLY A 235 21.94 47.04 10.36
C GLY A 235 21.07 48.04 11.13
N ASP A 236 21.74 49.05 11.70
CA ASP A 236 21.20 50.23 12.41
C ASP A 236 20.58 49.94 13.81
N SER A 237 20.86 50.67 14.90
CA SER A 237 21.48 52.00 15.05
C SER A 237 22.21 52.22 16.41
N ASN A 238 22.97 53.32 16.52
CA ASN A 238 23.78 53.85 17.64
C ASN A 238 23.29 53.67 19.11
N GLU A 239 24.25 53.47 20.04
CA GLU A 239 24.67 54.45 21.09
C GLU A 239 25.95 53.94 21.84
N PRO A 240 26.77 54.79 22.52
CA PRO A 240 28.13 54.42 22.95
C PRO A 240 28.36 54.26 24.47
N VAL A 241 29.32 53.42 24.87
CA VAL A 241 29.97 53.42 26.20
C VAL A 241 31.48 53.10 26.06
N SER A 242 32.31 53.70 26.92
CA SER A 242 33.78 53.72 26.88
C SER A 242 34.49 52.73 27.82
N GLY A 243 35.71 52.29 27.49
CA GLY A 243 36.65 51.69 28.46
C GLY A 243 37.79 50.82 27.87
N GLU A 244 39.01 51.38 27.83
CA GLU A 244 40.36 50.76 27.97
C GLU A 244 40.45 49.20 27.95
N SER A 245 41.09 48.57 26.94
CA SER A 245 42.53 48.17 26.87
C SER A 245 43.02 47.28 28.03
N GLU A 246 43.75 46.16 27.86
CA GLU A 246 44.74 45.76 26.82
C GLU A 246 44.67 44.24 26.47
N GLY A 247 45.47 43.77 25.50
CA GLY A 247 45.86 42.34 25.37
C GLY A 247 45.58 41.67 24.00
N GLN A 248 46.64 41.30 23.27
CA GLN A 248 46.58 40.53 22.01
C GLN A 248 46.50 39.01 22.27
N ASP A 249 45.74 38.28 21.43
CA ASP A 249 46.30 37.41 20.37
C ASP A 249 45.20 36.72 19.53
N ASP A 250 45.58 36.12 18.40
CA ASP A 250 44.68 35.73 17.30
C ASP A 250 43.73 34.54 17.58
N ALA A 251 42.44 34.74 17.29
CA ALA A 251 41.50 33.67 16.95
C ALA A 251 40.38 34.18 16.03
N ALA A 252 40.25 33.60 14.83
CA ALA A 252 39.28 34.06 13.82
C ALA A 252 37.82 33.75 14.20
N SER A 253 36.95 34.76 14.16
CA SER A 253 35.54 34.69 14.56
C SER A 253 34.62 34.15 13.45
N THR A 254 34.71 32.84 13.16
CA THR A 254 33.78 32.16 12.23
C THR A 254 32.38 32.00 12.82
N SER A 255 31.45 32.86 12.42
CA SER A 255 30.07 32.85 12.88
C SER A 255 29.17 31.85 12.13
N ALA A 256 28.49 30.99 12.91
CA ALA A 256 27.34 30.14 12.54
C ALA A 256 27.45 29.14 11.34
N PRO A 257 28.15 28.00 11.51
CA PRO A 257 28.03 26.84 10.61
C PRO A 257 27.31 25.59 11.20
N SER A 258 26.97 25.55 12.49
CA SER A 258 26.70 24.30 13.24
C SER A 258 25.54 23.43 12.73
N GLY A 259 24.29 23.90 12.82
CA GLY A 259 23.11 23.05 12.64
C GLY A 259 22.99 22.39 11.27
N ARG A 260 23.24 23.16 10.20
CA ARG A 260 23.16 22.64 8.82
C ARG A 260 24.27 21.63 8.53
N ALA A 261 25.50 21.88 8.98
CA ALA A 261 26.60 20.93 8.80
C ALA A 261 26.30 19.60 9.51
N LYS A 262 25.82 19.68 10.76
CA LYS A 262 25.42 18.52 11.56
C LYS A 262 24.23 17.76 10.97
N ALA A 263 23.21 18.45 10.45
CA ALA A 263 22.08 17.78 9.77
C ALA A 263 22.56 16.98 8.55
N ILE A 264 23.41 17.58 7.71
CA ILE A 264 24.00 16.92 6.54
C ILE A 264 24.89 15.73 6.93
N GLU A 265 25.62 15.81 8.05
CA GLU A 265 26.40 14.71 8.60
C GLU A 265 25.50 13.54 9.05
N LEU A 266 24.42 13.84 9.77
CA LEU A 266 23.44 12.85 10.22
C LEU A 266 22.68 12.19 9.05
N GLU A 267 22.26 12.97 8.05
CA GLU A 267 21.67 12.45 6.80
C GLU A 267 22.63 11.48 6.09
N LYS A 268 23.93 11.81 6.04
CA LYS A 268 24.98 10.94 5.44
C LYS A 268 25.20 9.68 6.26
N SER A 269 25.29 9.79 7.58
CA SER A 269 25.44 8.64 8.49
C SER A 269 24.28 7.67 8.33
N LEU A 270 23.04 8.18 8.36
CA LEU A 270 21.84 7.36 8.26
C LEU A 270 21.76 6.57 6.94
N ILE A 271 22.07 7.19 5.79
CA ILE A 271 22.11 6.43 4.51
C ILE A 271 23.29 5.45 4.48
N ALA A 272 24.44 5.81 5.05
CA ALA A 272 25.58 4.89 5.14
C ALA A 272 25.25 3.66 5.99
N GLU A 273 24.67 3.86 7.17
CA GLU A 273 24.15 2.81 8.07
C GLU A 273 23.13 1.92 7.34
N TRP A 274 22.08 2.48 6.72
CA TRP A 274 21.11 1.70 5.94
C TRP A 274 21.76 0.86 4.81
N LYS A 275 22.77 1.44 4.14
CA LYS A 275 23.50 0.78 3.05
C LYS A 275 24.42 -0.36 3.53
N THR A 276 25.00 -0.25 4.72
CA THR A 276 25.84 -1.31 5.32
C THR A 276 24.99 -2.37 6.02
N THR A 277 24.08 -1.93 6.88
CA THR A 277 23.33 -2.75 7.84
C THR A 277 22.14 -3.48 7.22
N VAL A 278 21.63 -3.04 6.07
CA VAL A 278 20.58 -3.76 5.33
C VAL A 278 21.01 -4.02 3.90
N GLY A 279 21.46 -2.99 3.19
CA GLY A 279 21.82 -3.11 1.78
C GLY A 279 20.61 -3.43 0.91
N GLY A 280 20.77 -4.28 -0.11
CA GLY A 280 19.71 -4.53 -1.11
C GLY A 280 19.25 -3.23 -1.77
N TYR A 281 17.94 -2.96 -1.71
CA TYR A 281 17.31 -1.66 -2.06
C TYR A 281 18.09 -0.44 -1.52
N PHE A 282 18.48 -0.49 -0.24
CA PHE A 282 19.16 0.61 0.46
C PHE A 282 20.55 0.96 -0.10
N ARG A 283 21.15 0.13 -0.98
CA ARG A 283 22.42 0.46 -1.67
C ARG A 283 22.28 1.58 -2.70
N ARG A 284 21.08 1.85 -3.20
CA ARG A 284 20.78 2.89 -4.22
C ARG A 284 19.71 3.89 -3.76
N PHE A 285 19.24 3.75 -2.53
CA PHE A 285 18.18 4.55 -1.92
C PHE A 285 18.59 6.02 -1.78
N LYS A 286 17.61 6.91 -1.98
CA LYS A 286 17.73 8.37 -1.90
C LYS A 286 16.40 8.95 -1.39
N PRO A 287 16.29 9.28 -0.09
CA PRO A 287 15.11 9.91 0.48
C PRO A 287 14.80 11.24 -0.20
N GLU A 288 13.53 11.52 -0.48
CA GLU A 288 13.07 12.71 -1.21
C GLU A 288 13.57 14.03 -0.57
N TYR A 289 13.42 14.16 0.76
CA TYR A 289 13.71 15.41 1.47
C TYR A 289 15.19 15.59 1.89
N PHE A 290 16.09 14.68 1.52
CA PHE A 290 17.54 14.79 1.80
C PHE A 290 18.26 15.52 0.64
N GLU A 291 17.70 16.66 0.21
CA GLU A 291 18.20 17.44 -0.94
C GLU A 291 19.67 17.83 -0.80
N HIS A 292 20.13 18.07 0.44
CA HIS A 292 21.48 18.52 0.76
C HIS A 292 22.57 17.48 0.47
N LEU A 293 22.22 16.22 0.17
CA LEU A 293 23.16 15.18 -0.24
C LEU A 293 23.53 15.25 -1.73
N SER A 294 22.78 16.01 -2.54
CA SER A 294 22.93 16.02 -4.00
C SER A 294 23.80 17.16 -4.54
N SER A 295 23.90 18.30 -3.86
CA SER A 295 24.79 19.38 -4.27
C SER A 295 26.19 19.25 -3.66
N ALA A 296 27.11 18.71 -4.46
CA ALA A 296 28.56 18.83 -4.26
C ALA A 296 29.20 19.80 -5.28
N LYS A 297 28.39 20.59 -5.99
CA LYS A 297 28.82 21.46 -7.11
C LYS A 297 28.08 22.79 -7.27
N ASP A 298 27.04 23.05 -6.48
CA ASP A 298 26.22 24.26 -6.63
C ASP A 298 25.90 24.86 -5.25
N ASP A 299 26.56 25.99 -4.95
CA ASP A 299 26.55 26.67 -3.64
C ASP A 299 25.27 27.52 -3.41
N SER A 300 24.26 27.30 -4.25
CA SER A 300 23.07 28.15 -4.39
C SER A 300 21.82 27.64 -3.66
N SER A 301 21.79 26.39 -3.18
CA SER A 301 20.59 25.76 -2.56
C SER A 301 20.36 26.19 -1.09
N SER A 302 20.24 27.50 -0.87
CA SER A 302 20.11 28.15 0.44
C SER A 302 18.75 27.93 1.16
N LYS A 303 18.04 26.82 0.87
CA LYS A 303 16.80 26.45 1.57
C LYS A 303 17.10 26.18 3.05
N PRO A 304 16.31 26.69 4.01
CA PRO A 304 16.39 26.28 5.41
C PRO A 304 15.92 24.83 5.58
N ILE A 305 16.35 24.17 6.65
CA ILE A 305 15.88 22.83 7.01
C ILE A 305 14.38 22.89 7.31
N SER A 306 13.65 21.89 6.85
CA SER A 306 12.20 21.81 6.89
C SER A 306 11.72 20.77 7.91
N ILE A 307 10.44 20.82 8.31
CA ILE A 307 9.85 19.79 9.20
C ILE A 307 9.71 18.46 8.45
N GLU A 308 9.57 18.53 7.13
CA GLU A 308 9.50 17.43 6.19
C GLU A 308 10.84 16.65 6.15
N THR A 309 11.99 17.34 6.16
CA THR A 309 13.33 16.69 6.30
C THR A 309 13.52 16.07 7.69
N VAL A 310 13.06 16.72 8.76
CA VAL A 310 13.09 16.19 10.14
C VAL A 310 12.25 14.91 10.27
N LEU A 311 11.05 14.89 9.71
CA LEU A 311 10.16 13.71 9.71
C LEU A 311 10.75 12.55 8.92
N MET A 312 11.29 12.83 7.72
CA MET A 312 11.98 11.84 6.89
C MET A 312 13.15 11.18 7.64
N TYR A 313 13.97 11.98 8.34
CA TYR A 313 15.06 11.45 9.17
C TYR A 313 14.54 10.65 10.38
N ALA A 314 13.55 11.17 11.11
CA ALA A 314 13.01 10.54 12.32
C ALA A 314 12.41 9.16 12.05
N PHE A 315 11.60 9.02 10.99
CA PHE A 315 11.03 7.73 10.57
C PHE A 315 12.14 6.74 10.17
N LEU A 316 13.05 7.15 9.28
CA LEU A 316 14.13 6.28 8.80
C LEU A 316 15.14 5.89 9.89
N LYS A 317 15.35 6.71 10.94
CA LYS A 317 16.23 6.36 12.06
C LYS A 317 15.54 5.46 13.09
N ALA A 318 14.28 5.72 13.43
CA ALA A 318 13.51 4.88 14.36
C ALA A 318 13.35 3.44 13.83
N ASP A 319 13.07 3.30 12.53
CA ASP A 319 12.99 1.99 11.86
C ASP A 319 14.34 1.25 11.85
N LEU A 320 15.43 1.95 11.53
CA LEU A 320 16.78 1.39 11.54
C LEU A 320 17.19 0.89 12.93
N ASP A 321 16.92 1.67 13.97
CA ASP A 321 17.26 1.32 15.34
C ASP A 321 16.40 0.15 15.83
N PHE A 322 15.12 0.09 15.46
CA PHE A 322 14.24 -1.05 15.75
C PHE A 322 14.75 -2.34 15.11
N ILE A 323 14.98 -2.37 13.79
CA ILE A 323 15.47 -3.60 13.14
C ILE A 323 16.87 -3.98 13.63
N SER A 324 17.73 -3.00 13.92
CA SER A 324 19.06 -3.23 14.49
C SER A 324 19.01 -3.85 15.88
N ALA A 325 18.03 -3.48 16.71
CA ALA A 325 17.80 -4.08 18.00
C ALA A 325 17.17 -5.48 17.91
N GLN A 326 16.22 -5.71 16.98
CA GLN A 326 15.56 -7.00 16.80
C GLN A 326 16.50 -8.07 16.20
N ALA A 327 17.39 -7.71 15.28
CA ALA A 327 18.36 -8.63 14.69
C ALA A 327 19.31 -9.25 15.73
N ARG A 328 19.77 -8.44 16.70
CA ARG A 328 20.71 -8.82 17.78
C ARG A 328 20.12 -9.82 18.78
N LYS A 329 18.82 -10.12 18.70
CA LYS A 329 18.12 -11.07 19.58
C LYS A 329 18.11 -12.47 18.96
N PRO A 330 18.04 -13.54 19.79
CA PRO A 330 17.84 -14.90 19.29
C PRO A 330 16.49 -15.02 18.55
N ASP A 331 16.51 -15.75 17.43
CA ASP A 331 15.32 -16.15 16.68
C ASP A 331 14.72 -17.40 17.33
N ALA A 332 13.42 -17.40 17.62
CA ALA A 332 12.78 -18.50 18.37
C ALA A 332 12.47 -19.72 17.49
N ASN A 333 12.53 -19.57 16.16
CA ASN A 333 12.15 -20.61 15.19
C ASN A 333 13.35 -21.33 14.55
N ASP A 334 14.57 -21.13 15.06
CA ASP A 334 15.80 -21.64 14.44
C ASP A 334 16.09 -23.11 14.80
N THR A 335 15.31 -24.03 14.23
CA THR A 335 15.61 -25.47 14.26
C THR A 335 16.67 -25.80 13.20
N ASN A 336 17.92 -25.49 13.55
CA ASN A 336 19.16 -25.66 12.79
C ASN A 336 19.18 -26.84 11.81
N THR A 337 19.38 -26.55 10.52
CA THR A 337 19.77 -27.52 9.47
C THR A 337 20.77 -26.88 8.49
N ASP A 338 21.87 -27.58 8.19
CA ASP A 338 23.11 -27.01 7.62
C ASP A 338 22.96 -26.25 6.28
N LYS A 339 23.08 -24.91 6.32
CA LYS A 339 23.45 -24.08 5.15
C LYS A 339 24.25 -22.82 5.53
N PRO A 340 25.44 -22.60 4.95
CA PRO A 340 26.02 -21.27 4.83
C PRO A 340 25.39 -20.53 3.64
N LEU A 341 24.20 -19.95 3.86
CA LEU A 341 23.87 -18.70 3.17
C LEU A 341 24.78 -17.61 3.77
N ASN A 342 25.27 -16.66 2.97
CA ASN A 342 26.09 -15.58 3.52
C ASN A 342 25.25 -14.73 4.47
N ALA A 343 25.59 -14.84 5.76
CA ALA A 343 25.06 -14.13 6.92
C ALA A 343 24.15 -12.95 6.59
N ASP A 344 22.93 -12.97 7.12
CA ASP A 344 21.95 -11.89 7.00
C ASP A 344 22.37 -10.67 7.83
N ASP A 345 23.42 -9.99 7.35
CA ASP A 345 24.25 -9.07 8.09
C ASP A 345 23.52 -7.79 8.52
N ILE A 346 22.76 -7.94 9.60
CA ILE A 346 22.81 -7.06 10.75
C ILE A 346 23.63 -7.82 11.82
N LEU A 347 24.95 -7.79 11.67
CA LEU A 347 26.00 -8.40 12.51
C LEU A 347 26.21 -9.92 12.33
N GLY A 348 27.09 -10.28 11.39
CA GLY A 348 27.67 -11.62 11.21
C GLY A 348 28.69 -12.07 12.28
N GLU A 349 28.45 -11.81 13.56
CA GLU A 349 29.28 -12.24 14.70
C GLU A 349 28.40 -12.89 15.79
N PRO A 350 28.83 -13.97 16.49
CA PRO A 350 28.02 -14.67 17.47
C PRO A 350 27.66 -13.82 18.69
N ALA A 351 26.41 -13.91 19.14
CA ALA A 351 25.81 -12.99 20.10
C ALA A 351 26.52 -12.93 21.46
N HIS A 352 27.07 -11.76 21.81
CA HIS A 352 27.71 -11.53 23.10
C HIS A 352 27.20 -10.28 23.84
N ARG A 353 26.48 -10.55 24.93
CA ARG A 353 25.99 -9.65 26.00
C ARG A 353 24.98 -8.56 25.57
N ALA A 354 23.81 -8.61 26.19
CA ALA A 354 22.80 -7.57 26.06
C ALA A 354 23.32 -6.19 26.51
N THR A 355 23.13 -5.19 25.66
CA THR A 355 23.21 -3.77 26.03
C THR A 355 22.01 -3.36 26.91
N LYS A 356 22.02 -2.15 27.47
CA LYS A 356 20.91 -1.66 28.31
C LYS A 356 19.61 -1.42 27.54
N ASP A 357 19.73 -1.19 26.23
CA ASP A 357 18.73 -0.52 25.41
C ASP A 357 17.78 -1.56 24.81
N ARG A 358 16.82 -2.01 25.63
CA ARG A 358 15.84 -3.03 25.27
C ARG A 358 14.66 -2.45 24.49
N ILE A 359 14.85 -2.26 23.19
CA ILE A 359 13.73 -2.09 22.25
C ILE A 359 13.02 -3.46 22.10
N GLY A 360 11.77 -3.56 22.56
CA GLY A 360 10.93 -4.75 22.43
C GLY A 360 11.26 -5.94 23.37
N GLY A 361 10.80 -7.12 22.98
CA GLY A 361 10.84 -8.36 23.76
C GLY A 361 12.23 -9.00 23.91
N PRO A 362 12.34 -10.14 24.62
CA PRO A 362 13.61 -10.84 24.84
C PRO A 362 14.08 -11.63 23.61
N THR A 363 13.16 -11.98 22.70
CA THR A 363 13.40 -12.69 21.44
C THR A 363 13.21 -11.74 20.25
N ARG A 364 13.71 -12.13 19.08
CA ARG A 364 13.54 -11.40 17.82
C ARG A 364 12.06 -11.29 17.44
N PHE A 365 11.55 -10.07 17.29
CA PHE A 365 10.27 -9.79 16.66
C PHE A 365 10.40 -9.87 15.13
N ALA A 366 9.40 -10.44 14.46
CA ALA A 366 9.42 -10.68 13.02
C ALA A 366 8.40 -9.85 12.21
N GLY A 367 7.38 -9.30 12.88
CA GLY A 367 6.33 -8.49 12.25
C GLY A 367 6.73 -7.02 12.06
N GLY A 368 5.74 -6.17 11.85
CA GLY A 368 5.91 -4.75 11.58
C GLY A 368 4.75 -3.89 12.08
N SER A 369 4.70 -2.66 11.58
CA SER A 369 3.58 -1.74 11.80
C SER A 369 3.48 -0.71 10.69
N THR A 370 2.26 -0.39 10.24
CA THR A 370 1.97 0.77 9.39
C THR A 370 1.70 1.99 10.26
N ALA A 371 2.02 3.18 9.79
CA ALA A 371 2.09 4.36 10.65
C ALA A 371 1.59 5.61 9.92
N SER A 372 0.63 6.28 10.56
CA SER A 372 0.04 7.53 10.07
C SER A 372 0.11 8.60 11.16
N VAL A 373 0.96 9.61 10.94
CA VAL A 373 1.19 10.73 11.85
C VAL A 373 0.65 12.02 11.24
N ALA A 374 -0.08 12.80 12.03
CA ALA A 374 -0.57 14.13 11.70
C ALA A 374 -0.10 15.15 12.74
N MET A 375 0.56 16.22 12.27
CA MET A 375 1.09 17.31 13.09
C MET A 375 0.45 18.64 12.73
N ILE A 376 -0.07 19.35 13.73
CA ILE A 376 -0.76 20.63 13.57
C ILE A 376 0.02 21.74 14.28
N SER A 377 0.39 22.79 13.54
CA SER A 377 1.03 24.00 14.04
C SER A 377 0.15 25.22 13.75
N THR A 378 -0.02 26.12 14.72
CA THR A 378 -0.74 27.39 14.52
C THR A 378 0.24 28.57 14.39
N PRO A 379 -0.09 29.61 13.59
CA PRO A 379 0.72 30.82 13.49
C PRO A 379 0.37 31.87 14.57
N SER A 380 -0.43 31.50 15.57
CA SER A 380 -0.80 32.32 16.72
C SER A 380 -1.07 31.44 17.95
N PRO A 381 -1.03 31.99 19.17
CA PRO A 381 -1.46 31.29 20.40
C PRO A 381 -2.97 30.99 20.48
N THR A 382 -3.72 31.12 19.39
CA THR A 382 -5.11 30.68 19.30
C THR A 382 -5.13 29.17 19.00
N PRO A 383 -5.85 28.32 19.74
CA PRO A 383 -5.90 26.89 19.47
C PRO A 383 -6.46 26.54 18.08
N PHE A 384 -5.94 25.48 17.46
CA PHE A 384 -6.29 25.07 16.08
C PHE A 384 -7.78 24.70 15.88
N TRP A 385 -8.49 24.34 16.95
CA TRP A 385 -9.94 24.06 16.92
C TRP A 385 -10.82 25.32 17.00
N HIS A 386 -10.23 26.52 17.03
CA HIS A 386 -10.97 27.78 17.02
C HIS A 386 -11.37 28.16 15.58
N PRO A 387 -12.63 28.52 15.29
CA PRO A 387 -13.10 28.75 13.92
C PRO A 387 -12.32 29.80 13.13
N ALA A 388 -11.78 30.83 13.81
CA ALA A 388 -11.00 31.89 13.16
C ALA A 388 -9.48 31.59 13.03
N SER A 389 -8.99 30.46 13.55
CA SER A 389 -7.55 30.17 13.51
C SER A 389 -7.14 29.44 12.23
N PRO A 390 -6.29 30.03 11.38
CA PRO A 390 -5.56 29.25 10.37
C PRO A 390 -4.56 28.31 11.07
N SER A 391 -4.20 27.22 10.41
CA SER A 391 -3.22 26.22 10.90
C SER A 391 -2.40 25.66 9.74
N ALA A 392 -1.24 25.07 10.00
CA ALA A 392 -0.56 24.18 9.05
C ALA A 392 -0.70 22.74 9.53
N LEU A 393 -1.09 21.84 8.63
CA LEU A 393 -1.12 20.40 8.85
C LEU A 393 -0.01 19.75 8.00
N VAL A 394 0.83 18.94 8.64
CA VAL A 394 1.78 18.04 7.99
C VAL A 394 1.40 16.61 8.36
N VAL A 395 1.25 15.76 7.36
CA VAL A 395 1.01 14.32 7.49
C VAL A 395 2.27 13.59 7.04
N ALA A 396 2.69 12.58 7.79
CA ALA A 396 3.74 11.63 7.41
C ALA A 396 3.20 10.20 7.56
N HIS A 397 3.32 9.40 6.51
CA HIS A 397 2.56 8.14 6.37
C HIS A 397 3.40 7.03 5.73
N VAL A 398 3.25 5.80 6.25
CA VAL A 398 3.69 4.56 5.60
C VAL A 398 2.62 3.47 5.73
N GLY A 399 2.29 2.82 4.62
CA GLY A 399 1.37 1.66 4.54
C GLY A 399 -0.04 2.02 4.09
N ASP A 400 -1.06 1.64 4.84
CA ASP A 400 -2.48 1.62 4.46
C ASP A 400 -3.42 2.36 5.44
N THR A 401 -2.95 2.67 6.65
CA THR A 401 -3.62 3.55 7.61
C THR A 401 -4.10 4.86 6.96
N ARG A 402 -5.35 5.24 7.28
CA ARG A 402 -6.06 6.30 6.56
C ARG A 402 -6.12 7.58 7.39
N ILE A 403 -5.71 8.72 6.83
CA ILE A 403 -6.02 10.04 7.38
C ILE A 403 -6.99 10.77 6.46
N LEU A 404 -8.11 11.23 7.00
CA LEU A 404 -9.19 11.92 6.28
C LEU A 404 -9.45 13.30 6.86
N LEU A 405 -9.76 14.28 6.01
CA LEU A 405 -10.35 15.56 6.41
C LEU A 405 -11.79 15.66 5.90
N CYS A 406 -12.69 16.19 6.73
CA CYS A 406 -14.03 16.58 6.29
C CYS A 406 -14.04 18.06 5.90
N GLU A 407 -14.24 18.37 4.61
CA GLU A 407 -14.44 19.74 4.15
C GLU A 407 -15.75 20.33 4.68
N THR A 408 -15.72 21.51 5.29
CA THR A 408 -16.90 22.13 5.92
C THR A 408 -17.96 22.55 4.89
N VAL A 409 -17.55 22.94 3.68
CA VAL A 409 -18.45 23.51 2.66
C VAL A 409 -19.09 22.43 1.78
N THR A 410 -18.33 21.39 1.42
CA THR A 410 -18.79 20.31 0.54
C THR A 410 -19.30 19.10 1.32
N GLY A 411 -18.88 18.93 2.58
CA GLY A 411 -19.12 17.73 3.37
C GLY A 411 -18.34 16.50 2.89
N LEU A 412 -17.43 16.65 1.92
CA LEU A 412 -16.71 15.53 1.32
C LEU A 412 -15.51 15.09 2.16
N ALA A 413 -15.24 13.79 2.10
CA ALA A 413 -14.02 13.18 2.62
C ALA A 413 -12.83 13.45 1.70
N LYS A 414 -11.74 13.99 2.26
CA LYS A 414 -10.51 14.33 1.56
C LYS A 414 -9.35 13.50 2.11
N PRO A 415 -8.85 12.49 1.38
CA PRO A 415 -7.79 11.62 1.87
C PRO A 415 -6.41 12.31 1.85
N MET A 416 -5.76 12.28 3.00
CA MET A 416 -4.41 12.82 3.23
C MET A 416 -3.31 11.76 3.19
N THR A 417 -3.67 10.48 3.03
CA THR A 417 -2.76 9.35 2.80
C THR A 417 -3.19 8.55 1.56
N THR A 418 -2.33 7.69 1.05
CA THR A 418 -2.64 6.76 -0.07
C THR A 418 -1.94 5.43 0.16
N ASN A 419 -2.69 4.34 0.05
CA ASN A 419 -2.19 3.00 0.39
C ASN A 419 -0.94 2.63 -0.41
N HIS A 420 0.12 2.29 0.29
CA HIS A 420 1.40 1.84 -0.25
C HIS A 420 1.35 0.35 -0.58
N HIS A 421 0.48 -0.01 -1.54
CA HIS A 421 0.32 -1.37 -2.06
C HIS A 421 1.13 -1.57 -3.37
N PRO A 422 1.66 -2.77 -3.70
CA PRO A 422 2.47 -3.00 -4.91
C PRO A 422 1.83 -2.59 -6.23
N SER A 423 0.50 -2.69 -6.32
CA SER A 423 -0.28 -2.29 -7.50
C SER A 423 -0.43 -0.77 -7.67
N SER A 424 -0.07 0.02 -6.65
CA SER A 424 0.01 1.49 -6.77
C SER A 424 1.11 1.87 -7.76
N PRO A 425 0.85 2.65 -8.83
CA PRO A 425 1.84 2.96 -9.86
C PRO A 425 3.11 3.64 -9.31
N ILE A 426 3.00 4.39 -8.20
CA ILE A 426 4.13 5.04 -7.52
C ILE A 426 5.04 3.98 -6.88
N GLU A 427 4.46 3.04 -6.12
CA GLU A 427 5.21 2.02 -5.40
C GLU A 427 5.69 0.91 -6.33
N GLY A 428 4.88 0.50 -7.31
CA GLY A 428 5.30 -0.32 -8.44
C GLY A 428 6.46 0.33 -9.20
N GLY A 429 6.39 1.64 -9.51
CA GLY A 429 7.47 2.39 -10.15
C GLY A 429 8.72 2.58 -9.28
N ARG A 430 8.57 2.61 -7.96
CA ARG A 430 9.68 2.58 -6.98
C ARG A 430 10.37 1.22 -6.97
N LEU A 431 9.59 0.14 -6.95
CA LEU A 431 10.05 -1.22 -6.64
C LEU A 431 10.39 -2.07 -7.87
N ARG A 432 9.69 -1.97 -9.01
CA ARG A 432 9.98 -2.74 -10.25
C ARG A 432 11.40 -2.48 -10.80
N ARG A 433 12.12 -1.46 -10.29
CA ARG A 433 13.54 -1.17 -10.56
C ARG A 433 14.55 -1.91 -9.66
N TYR A 434 14.09 -2.57 -8.59
CA TYR A 434 14.94 -3.17 -7.54
C TYR A 434 14.47 -4.55 -7.06
N ALA A 435 13.17 -4.85 -7.16
CA ALA A 435 12.56 -6.14 -6.84
C ALA A 435 12.04 -6.81 -8.12
N ALA A 436 12.46 -8.06 -8.35
CA ALA A 436 12.07 -8.85 -9.52
C ALA A 436 10.92 -9.84 -9.22
N THR A 437 10.34 -9.78 -8.02
CA THR A 437 9.38 -10.76 -7.50
C THR A 437 8.29 -10.08 -6.67
N PHE A 438 7.28 -9.56 -7.38
CA PHE A 438 5.94 -9.46 -6.81
C PHE A 438 5.29 -10.85 -6.91
N VAL A 439 4.53 -11.24 -5.90
CA VAL A 439 3.83 -12.52 -5.87
C VAL A 439 2.36 -12.20 -5.65
N THR A 440 1.54 -12.39 -6.69
CA THR A 440 0.09 -12.43 -6.54
C THR A 440 -0.27 -13.57 -5.60
N ASP A 441 -1.04 -13.29 -4.56
CA ASP A 441 -1.44 -14.30 -3.59
C ASP A 441 -2.63 -15.14 -4.08
N SER A 442 -3.20 -15.96 -3.19
CA SER A 442 -4.31 -16.87 -3.52
C SER A 442 -5.65 -16.14 -3.79
N PHE A 443 -5.70 -14.82 -3.58
CA PHE A 443 -6.87 -13.96 -3.79
C PHE A 443 -6.68 -12.97 -4.94
N GLY A 444 -5.49 -12.93 -5.55
CA GLY A 444 -5.14 -12.06 -6.68
C GLY A 444 -4.49 -10.73 -6.30
N GLU A 445 -4.18 -10.49 -5.01
CA GLU A 445 -3.49 -9.26 -4.60
C GLU A 445 -1.98 -9.39 -4.89
N GLU A 446 -1.40 -8.44 -5.65
CA GLU A 446 0.06 -8.30 -5.78
C GLU A 446 0.68 -8.05 -4.39
N ARG A 447 1.35 -9.04 -3.78
CA ARG A 447 2.09 -8.89 -2.51
C ARG A 447 3.59 -8.81 -2.74
N MET A 448 4.30 -8.04 -1.89
CA MET A 448 5.76 -8.03 -1.89
C MET A 448 6.28 -9.10 -0.92
N SER A 449 6.69 -10.25 -1.45
CA SER A 449 7.19 -11.40 -0.66
C SER A 449 6.24 -11.83 0.49
N GLY A 450 4.93 -11.72 0.28
CA GLY A 450 3.89 -12.07 1.26
C GLY A 450 3.33 -10.90 2.08
N LEU A 451 3.94 -9.71 2.05
CA LEU A 451 3.38 -8.50 2.67
C LEU A 451 2.44 -7.76 1.71
N ALA A 452 1.31 -7.27 2.24
CA ALA A 452 0.42 -6.35 1.53
C ALA A 452 1.08 -4.97 1.33
N ASN A 453 1.82 -4.48 2.34
CA ASN A 453 2.38 -3.14 2.33
C ASN A 453 3.81 -3.10 1.80
N THR A 454 4.07 -2.11 0.94
CA THR A 454 5.39 -1.77 0.39
C THR A 454 6.17 -0.79 1.25
N ARG A 455 5.51 -0.15 2.22
CA ARG A 455 6.13 0.70 3.26
C ARG A 455 5.54 0.38 4.61
N ALA A 456 6.40 0.17 5.59
CA ALA A 456 6.07 -0.18 6.97
C ALA A 456 7.33 -0.05 7.85
N PHE A 457 7.14 0.05 9.16
CA PHE A 457 8.19 -0.15 10.16
C PHE A 457 8.34 -1.64 10.51
N GLY A 458 9.52 -2.06 10.98
CA GLY A 458 9.75 -3.45 11.39
C GLY A 458 10.11 -4.36 10.21
N ASP A 459 9.32 -5.38 9.89
CA ASP A 459 9.38 -6.20 8.66
C ASP A 459 10.79 -6.57 8.17
N MET A 460 11.66 -6.92 9.12
CA MET A 460 13.12 -6.91 8.93
C MET A 460 13.59 -7.76 7.73
N ARG A 461 12.95 -8.90 7.50
CA ARG A 461 13.26 -9.81 6.37
C ARG A 461 12.94 -9.19 5.00
N SER A 462 11.97 -8.27 4.93
CA SER A 462 11.49 -7.63 3.70
C SER A 462 12.14 -6.28 3.39
N LYS A 463 12.92 -5.70 4.31
CA LYS A 463 13.65 -4.44 4.07
C LYS A 463 14.65 -4.54 2.90
N ARG A 464 15.36 -5.68 2.77
CA ARG A 464 16.36 -5.88 1.69
C ARG A 464 15.76 -5.82 0.28
N ILE A 465 14.50 -6.26 0.11
CA ILE A 465 13.78 -6.27 -1.17
C ILE A 465 13.02 -4.97 -1.47
N GLY A 466 12.89 -4.05 -0.51
CA GLY A 466 12.39 -2.69 -0.75
C GLY A 466 11.26 -2.21 0.15
N VAL A 467 10.84 -2.97 1.17
CA VAL A 467 10.05 -2.39 2.26
C VAL A 467 10.88 -1.30 2.93
N SER A 468 10.28 -0.14 3.17
CA SER A 468 10.96 1.01 3.76
C SER A 468 10.02 1.76 4.69
N ALA A 469 10.55 2.35 5.75
CA ALA A 469 9.82 3.32 6.58
C ALA A 469 9.94 4.76 6.04
N GLU A 470 10.35 4.95 4.77
CA GLU A 470 10.32 6.25 4.08
C GLU A 470 8.90 6.82 4.04
N PRO A 471 8.56 7.88 4.80
CA PRO A 471 7.22 8.43 4.79
C PRO A 471 6.88 9.09 3.45
N GLU A 472 5.67 8.86 2.98
CA GLU A 472 4.98 9.85 2.15
C GLU A 472 4.65 11.04 3.05
N ILE A 473 5.08 12.26 2.67
CA ILE A 473 4.83 13.48 3.44
C ILE A 473 3.92 14.41 2.64
N ARG A 474 2.79 14.81 3.23
CA ARG A 474 1.88 15.81 2.66
C ARG A 474 1.72 17.00 3.58
N ARG A 475 1.82 18.21 3.04
CA ARG A 475 1.60 19.46 3.77
C ARG A 475 0.47 20.27 3.16
N ILE A 476 -0.43 20.77 4.01
CA ILE A 476 -1.42 21.77 3.65
C ILE A 476 -1.42 22.92 4.66
N GLU A 477 -1.77 24.13 4.21
CA GLU A 477 -2.16 25.22 5.11
C GLU A 477 -3.70 25.22 5.15
N ILE A 478 -4.27 25.14 6.35
CA ILE A 478 -5.71 25.10 6.63
C ILE A 478 -6.22 26.52 6.89
N GLY A 479 -7.20 26.94 6.11
CA GLY A 479 -7.93 28.19 6.30
C GLY A 479 -8.92 28.17 7.48
N PRO A 480 -9.32 29.36 7.99
CA PRO A 480 -10.32 29.47 9.06
C PRO A 480 -11.61 28.70 8.76
N ALA A 481 -11.90 27.69 9.59
CA ALA A 481 -13.05 26.78 9.48
C ALA A 481 -13.20 26.03 8.14
N GLU A 482 -12.14 25.89 7.33
CA GLU A 482 -12.15 25.18 6.04
C GLU A 482 -12.53 23.70 6.19
N TYR A 483 -12.01 23.04 7.23
CA TYR A 483 -12.32 21.65 7.59
C TYR A 483 -13.02 21.57 8.95
N SER A 484 -13.95 20.63 9.07
CA SER A 484 -14.74 20.41 10.28
C SER A 484 -14.04 19.51 11.30
N PHE A 485 -13.37 18.47 10.82
CA PHE A 485 -12.58 17.54 11.62
C PHE A 485 -11.57 16.78 10.75
N MET A 486 -10.63 16.15 11.43
CA MET A 486 -9.70 15.15 10.89
C MET A 486 -10.00 13.80 11.54
N VAL A 487 -9.90 12.71 10.78
CA VAL A 487 -10.04 11.32 11.28
C VAL A 487 -8.79 10.54 10.89
N LEU A 488 -8.26 9.73 11.81
CA LEU A 488 -7.19 8.75 11.57
C LEU A 488 -7.73 7.35 11.90
N VAL A 489 -7.53 6.36 11.03
CA VAL A 489 -7.98 4.95 11.25
C VAL A 489 -6.99 3.89 10.75
N SER A 490 -7.07 2.69 11.34
CA SER A 490 -6.43 1.43 10.86
C SER A 490 -7.26 0.69 9.81
N ASP A 491 -6.68 -0.36 9.23
CA ASP A 491 -7.23 -1.15 8.12
C ASP A 491 -8.59 -1.79 8.45
N GLY A 492 -8.80 -2.25 9.69
CA GLY A 492 -10.07 -2.82 10.16
C GLY A 492 -11.27 -1.87 10.04
N VAL A 493 -11.02 -0.56 9.91
CA VAL A 493 -12.03 0.45 9.57
C VAL A 493 -12.03 0.76 8.08
N SER A 494 -10.89 1.12 7.47
CA SER A 494 -10.83 1.58 6.07
C SER A 494 -11.05 0.47 5.02
N GLY A 495 -10.84 -0.79 5.39
CA GLY A 495 -11.19 -1.98 4.61
C GLY A 495 -12.68 -2.38 4.69
N THR A 496 -13.44 -1.83 5.65
CA THR A 496 -14.88 -2.14 5.83
C THR A 496 -15.80 -0.96 5.51
N LEU A 497 -15.30 0.27 5.66
CA LEU A 497 -16.00 1.53 5.43
C LEU A 497 -15.23 2.39 4.42
N SER A 498 -15.95 2.92 3.42
CA SER A 498 -15.39 3.93 2.51
C SER A 498 -15.12 5.25 3.24
N ASP A 499 -14.19 6.06 2.71
CA ASP A 499 -13.79 7.34 3.30
C ASP A 499 -14.99 8.26 3.62
N GLN A 500 -15.99 8.27 2.74
CA GLN A 500 -17.21 9.07 2.92
C GLN A 500 -18.15 8.49 3.98
N GLU A 501 -18.23 7.16 4.14
CA GLU A 501 -19.01 6.55 5.23
C GLU A 501 -18.40 6.90 6.60
N ILE A 502 -17.07 6.84 6.72
CA ILE A 502 -16.34 7.22 7.94
C ILE A 502 -16.64 8.69 8.29
N VAL A 503 -16.52 9.59 7.31
CA VAL A 503 -16.82 11.02 7.51
C VAL A 503 -18.30 11.26 7.84
N ASP A 504 -19.24 10.60 7.17
CA ASP A 504 -20.67 10.79 7.42
C ASP A 504 -21.11 10.31 8.81
N VAL A 505 -20.53 9.21 9.33
CA VAL A 505 -20.77 8.76 10.71
C VAL A 505 -20.25 9.79 11.72
N VAL A 506 -19.05 10.34 11.52
CA VAL A 506 -18.48 11.34 12.44
C VAL A 506 -19.25 12.67 12.43
N LYS A 507 -19.96 13.02 11.34
CA LYS A 507 -20.88 14.18 11.32
C LYS A 507 -22.04 14.02 12.31
N GLU A 508 -22.65 12.83 12.37
CA GLU A 508 -23.82 12.53 13.21
C GLU A 508 -23.49 12.60 14.72
N ALA A 509 -22.24 12.34 15.08
CA ALA A 509 -21.77 12.39 16.45
C ALA A 509 -21.80 13.79 17.07
N LYS A 510 -22.06 13.86 18.38
CA LYS A 510 -22.08 15.12 19.16
C LYS A 510 -20.70 15.58 19.63
N THR A 511 -19.75 14.65 19.74
CA THR A 511 -18.36 14.90 20.17
C THR A 511 -17.40 14.05 19.33
N PRO A 512 -16.11 14.44 19.23
CA PRO A 512 -15.09 13.59 18.61
C PRO A 512 -15.01 12.18 19.21
N GLU A 513 -15.16 12.06 20.54
CA GLU A 513 -15.16 10.75 21.20
C GLU A 513 -16.34 9.87 20.78
N GLN A 514 -17.55 10.43 20.69
CA GLN A 514 -18.70 9.70 20.19
C GLN A 514 -18.49 9.28 18.72
N GLY A 515 -17.93 10.16 17.87
CA GLY A 515 -17.67 9.83 16.46
C GLY A 515 -16.64 8.71 16.28
N ALA A 516 -15.60 8.68 17.11
CA ALA A 516 -14.64 7.58 17.12
C ALA A 516 -15.29 6.26 17.55
N GLN A 517 -16.18 6.30 18.56
CA GLN A 517 -16.92 5.14 19.04
C GLN A 517 -17.94 4.63 18.00
N ASP A 518 -18.70 5.53 17.38
CA ASP A 518 -19.71 5.21 16.37
C ASP A 518 -19.06 4.56 15.13
N VAL A 519 -17.91 5.07 14.68
CA VAL A 519 -17.14 4.47 13.56
C VAL A 519 -16.64 3.07 13.90
N VAL A 520 -16.01 2.86 15.06
CA VAL A 520 -15.48 1.53 15.44
C VAL A 520 -16.60 0.53 15.72
N SER A 521 -17.70 0.96 16.37
CA SER A 521 -18.87 0.10 16.56
C SER A 521 -19.45 -0.29 15.21
N PHE A 522 -19.65 0.66 14.30
CA PHE A 522 -20.23 0.37 13.00
C PHE A 522 -19.34 -0.55 12.16
N ALA A 523 -18.03 -0.30 12.08
CA ALA A 523 -17.07 -1.17 11.39
C ALA A 523 -17.05 -2.60 11.98
N THR A 524 -17.02 -2.74 13.31
CA THR A 524 -16.94 -4.07 13.95
C THR A 524 -18.28 -4.82 13.98
N GLU A 525 -19.43 -4.13 13.91
CA GLU A 525 -20.74 -4.76 13.70
C GLU A 525 -20.85 -5.39 12.30
N ILE A 526 -20.40 -4.68 11.25
CA ILE A 526 -20.54 -5.13 9.86
C ILE A 526 -19.45 -6.10 9.41
N SER A 527 -18.25 -6.02 9.98
CA SER A 527 -17.10 -6.83 9.55
C SER A 527 -17.37 -8.34 9.72
N ARG A 528 -17.04 -9.13 8.71
CA ARG A 528 -17.27 -10.59 8.68
C ARG A 528 -16.10 -11.39 9.26
N GLU A 529 -14.88 -10.94 9.00
CA GLU A 529 -13.65 -11.56 9.50
C GLU A 529 -13.10 -10.81 10.74
N GLY A 530 -13.51 -9.54 10.91
CA GLY A 530 -13.48 -8.85 12.20
C GLY A 530 -12.08 -8.59 12.72
N ASP A 531 -11.29 -7.80 11.98
CA ASP A 531 -9.99 -7.35 12.46
C ASP A 531 -10.06 -6.41 13.67
N ASN A 532 -8.91 -6.14 14.26
CA ASN A 532 -8.75 -5.03 15.18
C ASN A 532 -8.88 -3.68 14.44
N ALA A 533 -9.45 -2.69 15.13
CA ALA A 533 -9.95 -1.47 14.51
C ALA A 533 -9.82 -0.29 15.46
N THR A 534 -9.11 0.75 15.00
CA THR A 534 -8.79 1.97 15.73
C THR A 534 -9.33 3.16 14.95
N CYS A 535 -9.99 4.08 15.66
CA CYS A 535 -10.43 5.36 15.10
C CYS A 535 -10.10 6.50 16.07
N LEU A 536 -9.54 7.58 15.54
CA LEU A 536 -9.12 8.76 16.27
C LEU A 536 -9.65 10.00 15.54
N VAL A 537 -10.49 10.79 16.22
CA VAL A 537 -11.16 11.97 15.67
C VAL A 537 -10.62 13.23 16.35
N VAL A 538 -10.18 14.19 15.53
CA VAL A 538 -9.63 15.48 15.98
C VAL A 538 -10.54 16.61 15.49
N ARG A 539 -11.03 17.41 16.44
CA ARG A 539 -11.91 18.57 16.17
C ARG A 539 -11.12 19.70 15.49
N LEU A 540 -11.61 20.20 14.35
CA LEU A 540 -11.07 21.40 13.70
C LEU A 540 -12.05 22.58 13.82
N GLY A 541 -11.63 23.76 13.32
CA GLY A 541 -12.40 25.01 13.45
C GLY A 541 -13.82 24.97 12.86
N GLY A 542 -14.08 24.12 11.86
CA GLY A 542 -15.40 23.97 11.25
C GLY A 542 -16.38 23.04 11.98
N TRP A 543 -16.03 22.46 13.15
CA TRP A 543 -16.81 21.37 13.78
C TRP A 543 -18.30 21.65 13.96
N GLU A 544 -18.68 22.85 14.41
CA GLU A 544 -20.09 23.20 14.65
C GLU A 544 -20.89 23.31 13.34
N ARG A 545 -20.20 23.45 12.20
CA ARG A 545 -20.74 23.57 10.84
C ARG A 545 -20.73 22.26 10.05
N ARG A 546 -20.29 21.14 10.65
CA ARG A 546 -20.09 19.83 9.95
C ARG A 546 -21.33 19.23 9.28
N MET A 547 -22.52 19.73 9.60
CA MET A 547 -23.81 19.34 9.01
C MET A 547 -24.24 20.24 7.84
N GLU A 548 -23.55 21.37 7.58
CA GLU A 548 -23.92 22.33 6.54
C GLU A 548 -23.47 21.89 5.13
N GLY A 549 -22.42 21.07 5.04
CA GLY A 549 -21.81 20.67 3.77
C GLY A 549 -22.51 19.48 3.10
N GLY A 550 -22.83 19.64 1.81
CA GLY A 550 -23.38 18.58 0.96
C GLY A 550 -24.75 18.09 1.44
N MET A 551 -24.94 16.76 1.48
CA MET A 551 -26.15 16.13 2.03
C MET A 551 -26.06 15.90 3.56
N GLY A 552 -25.21 16.65 4.28
CA GLY A 552 -24.91 16.37 5.68
C GLY A 552 -24.31 14.98 5.83
N SER A 553 -24.90 14.12 6.66
CA SER A 553 -24.55 12.70 6.80
C SER A 553 -25.42 11.74 5.96
N MET A 554 -26.41 12.27 5.23
CA MET A 554 -27.40 11.44 4.53
C MET A 554 -26.84 10.77 3.28
N GLY A 555 -25.76 11.29 2.69
CA GLY A 555 -25.22 10.84 1.40
C GLY A 555 -24.84 9.36 1.34
N THR A 556 -24.33 8.80 2.45
CA THR A 556 -24.05 7.35 2.57
C THR A 556 -25.11 6.57 3.34
N LYS A 557 -26.15 7.23 3.87
CA LYS A 557 -27.01 6.63 4.90
C LYS A 557 -27.71 5.36 4.45
N GLU A 558 -28.24 5.30 3.22
CA GLU A 558 -28.93 4.10 2.72
C GLU A 558 -27.99 2.89 2.62
N VAL A 559 -26.72 3.11 2.24
CA VAL A 559 -25.66 2.09 2.23
C VAL A 559 -25.32 1.65 3.66
N ARG A 560 -25.21 2.60 4.60
CA ARG A 560 -24.95 2.29 6.02
C ARG A 560 -26.09 1.49 6.64
N ASP A 561 -27.34 1.91 6.42
CA ASP A 561 -28.56 1.23 6.88
C ASP A 561 -28.76 -0.12 6.18
N TYR A 562 -28.25 -0.33 4.96
CA TYR A 562 -28.18 -1.65 4.32
C TYR A 562 -27.13 -2.56 5.00
N LYS A 563 -25.87 -2.11 5.11
CA LYS A 563 -24.78 -2.86 5.75
C LYS A 563 -25.14 -3.27 7.19
N LYS A 564 -25.78 -2.38 7.96
CA LYS A 564 -26.24 -2.67 9.33
C LYS A 564 -27.35 -3.75 9.38
N ARG A 565 -28.20 -3.84 8.35
CA ARG A 565 -29.24 -4.88 8.26
C ARG A 565 -28.67 -6.25 7.85
N ASP A 566 -27.76 -6.30 6.87
CA ASP A 566 -27.03 -7.53 6.50
C ASP A 566 -26.27 -8.11 7.71
N ALA A 567 -25.60 -7.24 8.48
CA ALA A 567 -24.89 -7.59 9.69
C ALA A 567 -25.76 -8.21 10.80
N MET A 568 -27.05 -7.86 10.84
CA MET A 568 -28.00 -8.27 11.88
C MET A 568 -28.83 -9.52 11.55
N ASP A 569 -28.73 -10.10 10.34
CA ASP A 569 -29.49 -11.31 9.99
C ASP A 569 -28.98 -12.53 10.81
N PRO A 570 -29.83 -13.19 11.64
CA PRO A 570 -29.44 -14.40 12.37
C PRO A 570 -28.96 -15.58 11.50
N ARG A 571 -29.27 -15.57 10.20
CA ARG A 571 -28.84 -16.58 9.22
C ARG A 571 -27.36 -16.44 8.82
N ARG A 572 -26.72 -15.31 9.11
CA ARG A 572 -25.30 -15.00 8.84
C ARG A 572 -24.31 -16.09 9.29
N GLY A 573 -24.66 -16.90 10.29
CA GLY A 573 -23.85 -18.03 10.79
C GLY A 573 -24.31 -19.44 10.40
N ARG A 574 -25.34 -19.60 9.54
CA ARG A 574 -25.85 -20.92 9.16
C ARG A 574 -26.41 -20.94 7.74
N THR A 575 -25.72 -21.70 6.87
CA THR A 575 -26.05 -21.91 5.46
C THR A 575 -25.83 -20.68 4.59
N ALA A 576 -24.69 -20.63 3.87
CA ALA A 576 -24.43 -19.66 2.81
C ALA A 576 -25.21 -20.01 1.53
N VAL A 577 -26.54 -20.01 1.61
CA VAL A 577 -27.46 -20.12 0.48
C VAL A 577 -28.51 -19.02 0.62
N ALA A 578 -28.46 -18.03 -0.27
CA ALA A 578 -29.32 -16.87 -0.21
C ALA A 578 -30.74 -17.21 -0.70
N PHE A 579 -31.64 -17.55 0.24
CA PHE A 579 -33.08 -17.63 -0.06
C PHE A 579 -33.77 -16.29 0.18
N VAL A 580 -33.96 -15.58 -0.93
CA VAL A 580 -34.73 -14.33 -1.08
C VAL A 580 -36.22 -14.58 -0.89
N HIS A 581 -36.96 -13.57 -0.41
CA HIS A 581 -38.36 -13.17 -0.72
C HIS A 581 -38.71 -12.05 0.29
N SER A 582 -39.35 -10.93 -0.02
CA SER A 582 -39.63 -10.24 -1.30
C SER A 582 -40.15 -8.84 -0.90
N ASP A 583 -39.98 -7.73 -1.64
CA ASP A 583 -39.26 -7.40 -2.88
C ASP A 583 -38.93 -5.87 -2.80
N MET A 584 -38.06 -5.24 -3.59
CA MET A 584 -37.35 -5.68 -4.81
C MET A 584 -35.82 -5.70 -4.62
N THR A 585 -35.07 -5.61 -5.73
CA THR A 585 -33.69 -6.09 -5.86
C THR A 585 -32.74 -5.06 -6.50
N PRO A 586 -31.44 -5.04 -6.17
CA PRO A 586 -30.40 -4.95 -7.20
C PRO A 586 -30.36 -6.31 -7.91
N LYS A 587 -31.05 -6.43 -9.05
CA LYS A 587 -31.17 -7.71 -9.77
C LYS A 587 -29.86 -8.02 -10.49
N ILE A 588 -29.54 -9.31 -10.67
CA ILE A 588 -28.57 -9.71 -11.70
C ILE A 588 -29.03 -9.10 -13.02
N ASP A 589 -28.14 -8.42 -13.74
CA ASP A 589 -28.52 -7.68 -14.95
C ASP A 589 -29.26 -8.61 -15.92
N PRO A 590 -30.49 -8.27 -16.37
CA PRO A 590 -31.27 -9.18 -17.18
C PRO A 590 -30.62 -9.52 -18.52
N ALA A 591 -29.66 -8.74 -19.02
CA ALA A 591 -28.86 -9.12 -20.18
C ALA A 591 -27.99 -10.36 -19.90
N ILE A 592 -27.34 -10.43 -18.73
CA ILE A 592 -26.52 -11.58 -18.32
C ILE A 592 -27.41 -12.82 -18.16
N LEU A 593 -28.56 -12.69 -17.49
CA LEU A 593 -29.51 -13.78 -17.29
C LEU A 593 -30.05 -14.34 -18.62
N ARG A 594 -30.42 -13.45 -19.56
CA ARG A 594 -30.84 -13.86 -20.92
C ARG A 594 -29.71 -14.56 -21.68
N ALA A 595 -28.50 -14.00 -21.67
CA ALA A 595 -27.39 -14.51 -22.47
C ALA A 595 -26.85 -15.85 -21.95
N LEU A 596 -26.85 -16.09 -20.64
CA LEU A 596 -26.50 -17.38 -20.03
C LEU A 596 -27.70 -18.35 -19.89
N SER A 597 -28.91 -17.94 -20.32
CA SER A 597 -30.17 -18.69 -20.16
C SER A 597 -30.46 -19.13 -18.71
N LEU A 598 -30.16 -18.26 -17.73
CA LEU A 598 -30.32 -18.54 -16.30
C LEU A 598 -31.62 -17.97 -15.74
N ASP A 599 -32.30 -18.74 -14.89
CA ASP A 599 -33.46 -18.25 -14.14
C ASP A 599 -33.02 -17.33 -12.99
N ALA A 600 -33.65 -16.16 -12.91
CA ALA A 600 -33.47 -15.20 -11.83
C ALA A 600 -33.86 -15.76 -10.45
N SER A 601 -34.72 -16.78 -10.37
CA SER A 601 -35.18 -17.37 -9.11
C SER A 601 -34.17 -18.34 -8.47
N THR A 602 -33.30 -18.96 -9.29
CA THR A 602 -32.27 -19.92 -8.86
C THR A 602 -30.84 -19.37 -8.95
N SER A 603 -30.67 -18.21 -9.58
CA SER A 603 -29.36 -17.55 -9.73
C SER A 603 -29.01 -16.65 -8.54
N THR A 604 -27.79 -16.81 -8.05
CA THR A 604 -27.19 -15.98 -7.01
C THR A 604 -25.94 -15.28 -7.53
N ILE A 605 -25.62 -14.10 -7.00
CA ILE A 605 -24.47 -13.30 -7.40
C ILE A 605 -23.66 -12.84 -6.18
N SER A 606 -22.34 -12.85 -6.30
CA SER A 606 -21.41 -12.26 -5.33
C SER A 606 -20.27 -11.55 -6.05
N ARG A 607 -19.70 -10.52 -5.42
CA ARG A 607 -18.45 -9.90 -5.90
C ARG A 607 -17.29 -10.85 -5.64
N HIS A 608 -16.33 -10.91 -6.57
CA HIS A 608 -15.22 -11.85 -6.52
C HIS A 608 -13.93 -11.20 -7.03
N GLY A 609 -13.12 -10.67 -6.11
CA GLY A 609 -11.91 -9.90 -6.42
C GLY A 609 -12.21 -8.55 -7.10
N GLY A 610 -11.17 -7.96 -7.67
CA GLY A 610 -11.26 -6.79 -8.55
C GLY A 610 -9.89 -6.50 -9.17
N GLY A 611 -9.81 -6.47 -10.49
CA GLY A 611 -8.56 -6.31 -11.23
C GLY A 611 -8.74 -5.45 -12.47
N GLY A 612 -7.86 -4.46 -12.65
CA GLY A 612 -7.88 -3.56 -13.81
C GLY A 612 -9.16 -2.73 -13.93
N PHE A 613 -9.59 -2.50 -15.17
CA PHE A 613 -10.70 -1.61 -15.52
C PHE A 613 -12.10 -2.26 -15.44
N SER A 614 -12.25 -3.39 -14.73
CA SER A 614 -13.50 -4.16 -14.66
C SER A 614 -13.88 -4.60 -13.24
N GLU A 615 -15.16 -4.54 -12.90
CA GLU A 615 -15.67 -5.27 -11.72
C GLU A 615 -15.78 -6.77 -12.05
N THR A 616 -15.48 -7.62 -11.06
CA THR A 616 -15.47 -9.07 -11.22
C THR A 616 -16.45 -9.76 -10.26
N LEU A 617 -17.28 -10.64 -10.81
CA LEU A 617 -18.48 -11.18 -10.19
C LEU A 617 -18.51 -12.72 -10.34
N LYS A 618 -18.96 -13.43 -9.32
CA LYS A 618 -19.31 -14.86 -9.41
C LYS A 618 -20.82 -14.97 -9.48
N ILE A 619 -21.34 -15.68 -10.50
CA ILE A 619 -22.75 -16.03 -10.60
C ILE A 619 -22.89 -17.54 -10.44
N SER A 620 -23.66 -17.97 -9.44
CA SER A 620 -23.92 -19.39 -9.16
C SER A 620 -25.40 -19.69 -9.36
N SER A 621 -25.72 -20.62 -10.25
CA SER A 621 -27.10 -20.98 -10.62
C SER A 621 -27.28 -22.49 -10.72
N THR A 622 -28.51 -22.97 -10.55
CA THR A 622 -28.86 -24.38 -10.78
C THR A 622 -29.16 -24.60 -12.26
N VAL A 623 -28.26 -25.29 -12.96
CA VAL A 623 -28.39 -25.69 -14.37
C VAL A 623 -28.41 -27.22 -14.43
N ASP A 624 -29.39 -27.80 -15.12
CA ASP A 624 -29.59 -29.26 -15.24
C ASP A 624 -29.57 -30.03 -13.89
N GLY A 625 -30.02 -29.38 -12.81
CA GLY A 625 -30.04 -29.94 -11.46
C GLY A 625 -28.69 -29.90 -10.71
N LYS A 626 -27.64 -29.31 -11.29
CA LYS A 626 -26.34 -29.06 -10.66
C LYS A 626 -26.10 -27.57 -10.42
N THR A 627 -25.32 -27.23 -9.39
CA THR A 627 -24.86 -25.85 -9.17
C THR A 627 -23.70 -25.54 -10.12
N LYS A 628 -23.94 -24.74 -11.16
CA LYS A 628 -22.87 -24.22 -12.04
C LYS A 628 -22.46 -22.82 -11.60
N SER A 629 -21.15 -22.58 -11.52
CA SER A 629 -20.54 -21.28 -11.25
C SER A 629 -19.97 -20.68 -12.53
N TYR A 630 -20.26 -19.40 -12.75
CA TYR A 630 -19.70 -18.56 -13.81
C TYR A 630 -18.87 -17.44 -13.19
N PHE A 631 -17.80 -17.05 -13.86
CA PHE A 631 -17.08 -15.81 -13.59
C PHE A 631 -17.53 -14.76 -14.60
N VAL A 632 -17.79 -13.53 -14.16
CA VAL A 632 -18.28 -12.44 -15.00
C VAL A 632 -17.46 -11.18 -14.77
N LYS A 633 -16.80 -10.69 -15.83
CA LYS A 633 -16.19 -9.35 -15.87
C LYS A 633 -17.25 -8.35 -16.36
N THR A 634 -17.33 -7.17 -15.75
CA THR A 634 -18.15 -6.05 -16.26
C THR A 634 -17.31 -4.79 -16.41
N GLY A 635 -17.53 -4.03 -17.49
CA GLY A 635 -16.72 -2.88 -17.89
C GLY A 635 -17.54 -1.64 -18.23
N GLY A 636 -16.92 -0.47 -18.05
CA GLY A 636 -17.50 0.82 -18.43
C GLY A 636 -17.48 1.08 -19.93
N LYS A 637 -17.86 2.30 -20.34
CA LYS A 637 -17.85 2.70 -21.76
C LYS A 637 -16.44 2.71 -22.36
N ASP A 638 -15.42 3.01 -21.56
CA ASP A 638 -14.03 3.03 -22.05
C ASP A 638 -13.48 1.61 -22.30
N SER A 639 -14.15 0.59 -21.78
CA SER A 639 -13.87 -0.83 -22.04
C SER A 639 -14.54 -1.37 -23.32
N GLU A 640 -15.26 -0.53 -24.10
CA GLU A 640 -16.05 -0.92 -25.28
C GLU A 640 -15.26 -1.78 -26.28
N VAL A 641 -14.00 -1.42 -26.57
CA VAL A 641 -13.14 -2.18 -27.50
C VAL A 641 -12.92 -3.63 -27.02
N MET A 642 -12.73 -3.82 -25.72
CA MET A 642 -12.45 -5.12 -25.11
C MET A 642 -13.68 -6.05 -25.13
N PHE A 643 -14.85 -5.50 -24.81
CA PHE A 643 -16.11 -6.25 -24.70
C PHE A 643 -16.98 -6.26 -25.98
N THR A 644 -16.60 -5.54 -27.05
CA THR A 644 -17.34 -5.53 -28.34
C THR A 644 -16.46 -5.76 -29.57
N GLY A 645 -15.15 -5.58 -29.47
CA GLY A 645 -14.23 -5.58 -30.61
C GLY A 645 -14.27 -4.32 -31.48
N GLN A 646 -15.14 -3.34 -31.19
CA GLN A 646 -15.24 -2.11 -32.00
C GLN A 646 -14.13 -1.10 -31.71
N VAL A 647 -13.59 -0.50 -32.76
CA VAL A 647 -12.78 0.73 -32.68
C VAL A 647 -13.68 1.93 -32.99
N ARG A 648 -13.57 3.01 -32.21
CA ARG A 648 -14.37 4.24 -32.40
C ARG A 648 -14.30 4.75 -33.84
N GLY A 649 -15.41 4.65 -34.56
CA GLY A 649 -15.59 5.21 -35.91
C GLY A 649 -15.94 4.19 -36.99
N GLU A 650 -15.76 2.88 -36.75
CA GLU A 650 -16.04 1.84 -37.74
C GLU A 650 -17.31 1.04 -37.43
N SER A 651 -18.38 1.27 -38.19
CA SER A 651 -19.62 0.49 -38.09
C SER A 651 -19.55 -0.79 -38.92
N ARG A 652 -19.43 -1.95 -38.26
CA ARG A 652 -19.68 -3.28 -38.84
C ARG A 652 -20.73 -4.00 -37.98
N ALA A 653 -21.57 -4.83 -38.60
CA ALA A 653 -22.71 -5.45 -37.91
C ALA A 653 -22.32 -6.70 -37.09
N ASP A 654 -21.20 -7.32 -37.43
CA ASP A 654 -20.87 -8.71 -37.08
C ASP A 654 -19.62 -8.82 -36.18
N THR A 655 -19.42 -7.86 -35.26
CA THR A 655 -18.22 -7.79 -34.41
C THR A 655 -18.42 -8.51 -33.07
N TYR A 656 -17.51 -9.45 -32.76
CA TYR A 656 -17.47 -10.17 -31.48
C TYR A 656 -16.35 -9.61 -30.57
N PRO A 657 -16.42 -9.80 -29.23
CA PRO A 657 -15.38 -9.34 -28.32
C PRO A 657 -14.06 -10.07 -28.55
N GLY A 658 -12.95 -9.35 -28.35
CA GLY A 658 -11.61 -9.92 -28.40
C GLY A 658 -11.44 -11.08 -27.42
N GLU A 659 -11.63 -10.84 -26.11
CA GLU A 659 -11.36 -11.83 -25.06
C GLU A 659 -12.27 -13.07 -25.16
N HIS A 660 -13.57 -12.89 -25.48
CA HIS A 660 -14.52 -13.99 -25.72
C HIS A 660 -14.01 -14.94 -26.82
N THR A 661 -13.60 -14.35 -27.94
CA THR A 661 -13.12 -15.09 -29.12
C THR A 661 -11.77 -15.73 -28.85
N SER A 662 -10.87 -15.07 -28.10
CA SER A 662 -9.59 -15.61 -27.65
C SER A 662 -9.74 -16.85 -26.78
N LEU A 663 -10.55 -16.76 -25.71
CA LEU A 663 -10.79 -17.88 -24.79
C LEU A 663 -11.39 -19.09 -25.52
N ASN A 664 -12.39 -18.86 -26.37
CA ASN A 664 -13.03 -19.96 -27.11
C ASN A 664 -12.12 -20.55 -28.20
N ALA A 665 -11.22 -19.77 -28.81
CA ALA A 665 -10.19 -20.31 -29.71
C ALA A 665 -9.23 -21.25 -28.97
N ILE A 666 -8.70 -20.85 -27.81
CA ILE A 666 -7.78 -21.68 -27.01
C ILE A 666 -8.50 -22.92 -26.45
N HIS A 667 -9.68 -22.75 -25.86
CA HIS A 667 -10.50 -23.83 -25.32
C HIS A 667 -10.90 -24.87 -26.38
N SER A 668 -11.11 -24.46 -27.63
CA SER A 668 -11.40 -25.41 -28.73
C SER A 668 -10.26 -26.40 -29.03
N VAL A 669 -9.01 -26.02 -28.72
CA VAL A 669 -7.82 -26.84 -28.94
C VAL A 669 -7.42 -27.59 -27.67
N VAL A 670 -7.46 -26.93 -26.51
CA VAL A 670 -7.13 -27.52 -25.21
C VAL A 670 -8.18 -27.10 -24.17
N PRO A 671 -9.30 -27.85 -24.02
CA PRO A 671 -10.38 -27.47 -23.11
C PRO A 671 -9.97 -27.27 -21.65
N SER A 672 -8.97 -28.03 -21.15
CA SER A 672 -8.48 -27.86 -19.77
C SER A 672 -7.38 -26.79 -19.62
N LEU A 673 -7.08 -25.99 -20.65
CA LEU A 673 -6.04 -24.95 -20.59
C LEU A 673 -6.57 -23.59 -20.13
N CYS A 674 -7.77 -23.17 -20.54
CA CYS A 674 -8.38 -21.90 -20.15
C CYS A 674 -9.89 -22.07 -19.91
N PRO A 675 -10.55 -21.20 -19.13
CA PRO A 675 -12.01 -21.28 -18.96
C PRO A 675 -12.75 -21.07 -20.29
N GLN A 676 -13.86 -21.77 -20.52
CA GLN A 676 -14.71 -21.50 -21.68
C GLN A 676 -15.42 -20.15 -21.51
N SER A 677 -15.61 -19.39 -22.59
CA SER A 677 -16.43 -18.18 -22.58
C SER A 677 -17.83 -18.46 -23.14
N TYR A 678 -18.87 -18.24 -22.34
CA TYR A 678 -20.25 -18.60 -22.68
C TYR A 678 -21.04 -17.45 -23.29
N ALA A 679 -20.84 -16.23 -22.80
CA ALA A 679 -21.65 -15.07 -23.18
C ALA A 679 -20.87 -13.76 -23.04
N HIS A 680 -21.35 -12.74 -23.75
CA HIS A 680 -20.89 -11.36 -23.68
C HIS A 680 -22.04 -10.43 -24.09
N GLY A 681 -21.88 -9.13 -23.90
CA GLY A 681 -22.80 -8.14 -24.47
C GLY A 681 -22.84 -6.81 -23.72
N ALA A 682 -23.77 -5.95 -24.12
CA ALA A 682 -24.14 -4.77 -23.34
C ALA A 682 -25.03 -5.17 -22.15
N LEU A 683 -24.91 -4.43 -21.05
CA LEU A 683 -25.75 -4.55 -19.86
C LEU A 683 -27.02 -3.70 -20.02
N ASP A 684 -28.17 -4.17 -19.51
CA ASP A 684 -29.40 -3.36 -19.48
C ASP A 684 -29.24 -2.13 -18.56
N SER A 685 -28.38 -2.25 -17.53
CA SER A 685 -27.94 -1.16 -16.66
C SER A 685 -26.88 -0.22 -17.26
N GLY A 686 -26.34 -0.57 -18.44
CA GLY A 686 -25.30 0.19 -19.15
C GLY A 686 -23.87 -0.27 -18.84
N GLY A 687 -22.99 -0.16 -19.84
CA GLY A 687 -21.68 -0.84 -19.84
C GLY A 687 -21.78 -2.20 -20.52
N PHE A 688 -20.75 -3.04 -20.33
CA PHE A 688 -20.61 -4.32 -21.01
C PHE A 688 -20.22 -5.45 -20.06
N PHE A 689 -20.37 -6.70 -20.50
CA PHE A 689 -19.96 -7.89 -19.74
C PHE A 689 -19.33 -8.98 -20.60
N LEU A 690 -18.55 -9.84 -19.94
CA LEU A 690 -18.04 -11.13 -20.43
C LEU A 690 -18.30 -12.19 -19.35
N ALA A 691 -18.82 -13.35 -19.72
CA ALA A 691 -19.11 -14.45 -18.80
C ALA A 691 -18.39 -15.74 -19.23
N THR A 692 -17.65 -16.35 -18.30
CA THR A 692 -16.81 -17.54 -18.50
C THR A 692 -17.14 -18.63 -17.47
N ASP A 693 -16.51 -19.81 -17.60
CA ASP A 693 -16.39 -20.72 -16.46
C ASP A 693 -15.76 -20.00 -15.26
N PHE A 694 -16.17 -20.41 -14.06
CA PHE A 694 -15.45 -20.05 -12.85
C PHE A 694 -14.17 -20.88 -12.70
N LEU A 695 -13.08 -20.21 -12.32
CA LEU A 695 -11.75 -20.80 -12.16
C LEU A 695 -11.35 -20.81 -10.67
N ASP A 696 -11.39 -21.97 -10.03
CA ASP A 696 -10.90 -22.13 -8.65
C ASP A 696 -9.37 -22.30 -8.70
N LEU A 697 -8.61 -21.24 -8.38
CA LEU A 697 -7.13 -21.25 -8.36
C LEU A 697 -6.56 -21.78 -7.03
N PHE A 698 -5.38 -22.42 -7.09
CA PHE A 698 -4.69 -23.03 -5.95
C PHE A 698 -3.27 -22.46 -5.76
N PRO A 699 -2.72 -22.44 -4.52
CA PRO A 699 -1.36 -21.99 -4.27
C PRO A 699 -0.29 -22.78 -5.03
N ARG A 700 0.72 -22.08 -5.57
CA ARG A 700 1.92 -22.68 -6.17
C ARG A 700 2.72 -23.45 -5.11
N GLY A 701 2.41 -24.75 -4.97
CA GLY A 701 2.99 -25.65 -3.96
C GLY A 701 2.10 -26.83 -3.54
N GLY A 702 0.82 -26.84 -3.93
CA GLY A 702 -0.10 -27.98 -3.69
C GLY A 702 0.24 -29.25 -4.47
N GLN A 703 -0.55 -30.32 -4.24
CA GLN A 703 -0.38 -31.64 -4.88
C GLN A 703 -0.15 -31.57 -6.41
N PRO A 704 0.64 -32.49 -7.01
CA PRO A 704 0.82 -32.55 -8.45
C PRO A 704 -0.54 -32.74 -9.15
N GLY A 705 -0.70 -32.13 -10.32
CA GLY A 705 -1.92 -32.25 -11.11
C GLY A 705 -2.07 -33.66 -11.69
N SER A 706 -3.31 -34.09 -11.90
CA SER A 706 -3.63 -35.36 -12.58
C SER A 706 -3.48 -35.26 -14.10
N GLY A 707 -3.56 -34.05 -14.66
CA GLY A 707 -3.54 -33.78 -16.10
C GLY A 707 -2.16 -33.49 -16.69
N GLN A 708 -2.17 -32.97 -17.93
CA GLN A 708 -0.96 -32.63 -18.70
C GLN A 708 -0.23 -31.41 -18.11
N SER A 709 1.10 -31.38 -18.29
CA SER A 709 1.92 -30.21 -17.94
C SER A 709 1.58 -28.99 -18.83
N LEU A 710 1.89 -27.79 -18.34
CA LEU A 710 1.71 -26.56 -19.13
C LEU A 710 2.51 -26.60 -20.45
N ALA A 711 3.69 -27.21 -20.43
CA ALA A 711 4.53 -27.41 -21.61
C ALA A 711 3.86 -28.31 -22.66
N GLN A 712 3.27 -29.45 -22.22
CA GLN A 712 2.49 -30.34 -23.10
C GLN A 712 1.26 -29.64 -23.69
N LYS A 713 0.51 -28.89 -22.86
CA LYS A 713 -0.67 -28.15 -23.30
C LYS A 713 -0.31 -27.06 -24.32
N LEU A 714 0.73 -26.28 -24.04
CA LEU A 714 1.17 -25.20 -24.93
C LEU A 714 1.78 -25.74 -26.23
N ALA A 715 2.53 -26.85 -26.19
CA ALA A 715 2.99 -27.52 -27.40
C ALA A 715 1.81 -28.03 -28.24
N LYS A 716 0.79 -28.65 -27.63
CA LYS A 716 -0.45 -29.04 -28.33
C LYS A 716 -1.16 -27.83 -28.96
N LEU A 717 -1.21 -26.70 -28.26
CA LEU A 717 -1.76 -25.45 -28.77
C LEU A 717 -0.99 -24.98 -30.03
N HIS A 718 0.35 -24.91 -29.93
CA HIS A 718 1.23 -24.41 -30.98
C HIS A 718 1.52 -25.41 -32.12
N SER A 719 1.17 -26.69 -31.98
CA SER A 719 1.13 -27.64 -33.11
C SER A 719 -0.24 -27.67 -33.80
N THR A 720 -1.31 -27.14 -33.21
CA THR A 720 -2.66 -27.21 -33.82
C THR A 720 -2.90 -26.10 -34.83
N ARG A 721 -3.15 -26.49 -36.09
CA ARG A 721 -3.34 -25.58 -37.23
C ARG A 721 -4.60 -24.71 -37.05
N ALA A 722 -4.48 -23.42 -37.34
CA ALA A 722 -5.59 -22.49 -37.41
C ALA A 722 -6.65 -22.92 -38.46
N PRO A 723 -7.94 -22.57 -38.25
CA PRO A 723 -8.99 -22.75 -39.26
C PRO A 723 -8.74 -21.89 -40.51
N ILE A 724 -9.45 -22.22 -41.60
CA ILE A 724 -9.51 -21.36 -42.79
C ILE A 724 -10.56 -20.27 -42.52
N PRO A 725 -10.22 -18.97 -42.58
CA PRO A 725 -11.21 -17.90 -42.45
C PRO A 725 -12.12 -17.81 -43.68
N ASP A 726 -13.35 -17.31 -43.49
CA ASP A 726 -14.29 -17.12 -44.59
C ASP A 726 -13.72 -16.24 -45.71
N GLY A 727 -13.92 -16.68 -46.95
CA GLY A 727 -13.38 -16.02 -48.15
C GLY A 727 -11.94 -16.42 -48.53
N TYR A 728 -11.28 -17.30 -47.78
CA TYR A 728 -9.93 -17.79 -48.09
C TYR A 728 -9.91 -19.29 -48.45
N ASP A 729 -8.87 -19.71 -49.16
CA ASP A 729 -8.60 -21.09 -49.58
C ASP A 729 -7.68 -21.86 -48.60
N LYS A 730 -6.97 -21.12 -47.74
CA LYS A 730 -5.99 -21.62 -46.76
C LYS A 730 -6.04 -20.79 -45.46
N PRO A 731 -5.55 -21.32 -44.32
CA PRO A 731 -5.43 -20.55 -43.09
C PRO A 731 -4.52 -19.34 -43.25
N GLN A 732 -4.84 -18.26 -42.54
CA GLN A 732 -4.14 -16.97 -42.59
C GLN A 732 -3.58 -16.61 -41.20
N PHE A 733 -2.57 -15.75 -41.15
CA PHE A 733 -2.17 -15.05 -39.92
C PHE A 733 -3.11 -13.87 -39.69
N GLY A 734 -3.53 -13.62 -38.44
CA GLY A 734 -4.56 -12.65 -38.09
C GLY A 734 -5.61 -13.23 -37.13
N PHE A 735 -6.79 -12.64 -37.04
CA PHE A 735 -7.89 -13.11 -36.19
C PHE A 735 -9.21 -12.51 -36.69
N PRO A 736 -10.39 -13.14 -36.48
CA PRO A 736 -11.66 -12.60 -37.00
C PRO A 736 -12.09 -11.30 -36.30
N VAL A 737 -11.49 -10.95 -35.16
CA VAL A 737 -11.78 -9.74 -34.38
C VAL A 737 -10.51 -9.07 -33.86
N THR A 738 -10.61 -7.78 -33.55
CA THR A 738 -9.60 -7.04 -32.78
C THR A 738 -9.53 -7.60 -31.35
N THR A 739 -8.34 -8.04 -30.94
CA THR A 739 -8.02 -8.38 -29.54
C THR A 739 -7.17 -7.26 -28.93
N CYS A 740 -7.05 -7.17 -27.61
CA CYS A 740 -6.23 -6.15 -26.93
C CYS A 740 -5.13 -6.84 -26.11
N CYS A 741 -3.89 -6.33 -26.17
CA CYS A 741 -2.76 -6.80 -25.38
C CYS A 741 -2.46 -5.72 -24.33
N GLY A 742 -2.93 -5.93 -23.09
CA GLY A 742 -3.21 -4.81 -22.19
C GLY A 742 -4.23 -3.85 -22.82
N ASP A 743 -4.05 -2.55 -22.61
CA ASP A 743 -4.95 -1.52 -23.14
C ASP A 743 -4.80 -1.26 -24.66
N THR A 744 -3.81 -1.87 -25.31
CA THR A 744 -3.54 -1.60 -26.73
C THR A 744 -4.31 -2.55 -27.66
N PRO A 745 -5.18 -2.04 -28.55
CA PRO A 745 -5.81 -2.86 -29.59
C PRO A 745 -4.78 -3.43 -30.56
N GLN A 746 -4.99 -4.67 -31.00
CA GLN A 746 -4.16 -5.36 -31.98
C GLN A 746 -4.85 -5.36 -33.36
N ASP A 747 -4.12 -4.90 -34.37
CA ASP A 747 -4.52 -5.12 -35.76
C ASP A 747 -4.40 -6.62 -36.08
N ASN A 748 -5.52 -7.25 -36.36
CA ASN A 748 -5.64 -8.67 -36.65
C ASN A 748 -6.06 -8.94 -38.10
N SER A 749 -5.98 -7.92 -38.97
CA SER A 749 -6.34 -8.06 -40.39
C SER A 749 -5.49 -9.12 -41.09
N TYR A 750 -6.15 -9.99 -41.87
CA TYR A 750 -5.54 -11.23 -42.35
C TYR A 750 -4.39 -11.01 -43.35
N LYS A 751 -3.32 -11.81 -43.19
CA LYS A 751 -2.14 -11.87 -44.06
C LYS A 751 -1.76 -13.33 -44.33
N SER A 752 -1.25 -13.62 -45.53
CA SER A 752 -0.88 -14.99 -45.92
C SER A 752 0.57 -15.39 -45.60
N SER A 753 1.38 -14.47 -45.07
CA SER A 753 2.79 -14.66 -44.72
C SER A 753 3.08 -14.07 -43.34
N TRP A 754 3.88 -14.79 -42.53
CA TRP A 754 4.20 -14.39 -41.16
C TRP A 754 5.03 -13.10 -41.10
N ALA A 755 6.05 -12.96 -41.96
CA ALA A 755 6.86 -11.75 -42.05
C ALA A 755 6.02 -10.49 -42.28
N GLN A 756 5.08 -10.54 -43.23
CA GLN A 756 4.20 -9.40 -43.52
C GLN A 756 3.29 -9.05 -42.35
N PHE A 757 2.72 -10.06 -41.68
CA PHE A 757 1.91 -9.86 -40.48
C PHE A 757 2.71 -9.26 -39.33
N TYR A 758 3.92 -9.77 -39.07
CA TYR A 758 4.75 -9.29 -37.98
C TYR A 758 5.26 -7.86 -38.23
N ALA A 759 5.63 -7.53 -39.47
CA ALA A 759 6.02 -6.17 -39.87
C ALA A 759 4.85 -5.18 -39.73
N ASP A 760 3.72 -5.43 -40.38
CA ASP A 760 2.64 -4.44 -40.50
C ASP A 760 1.70 -4.43 -39.28
N ASN A 761 1.17 -5.60 -38.92
CA ASN A 761 0.11 -5.79 -37.94
C ASN A 761 0.63 -5.89 -36.50
N ARG A 762 1.94 -6.13 -36.30
CA ARG A 762 2.59 -6.07 -34.98
C ARG A 762 3.51 -4.86 -34.86
N LEU A 763 4.68 -4.83 -35.52
CA LEU A 763 5.69 -3.78 -35.29
C LEU A 763 5.25 -2.37 -35.70
N ARG A 764 4.81 -2.17 -36.95
CA ARG A 764 4.34 -0.86 -37.43
C ARG A 764 3.06 -0.42 -36.71
N HIS A 765 2.15 -1.35 -36.43
CA HIS A 765 0.95 -1.05 -35.65
C HIS A 765 1.29 -0.53 -34.25
N ILE A 766 2.13 -1.24 -33.51
CA ILE A 766 2.45 -0.85 -32.12
C ILE A 766 3.29 0.42 -32.05
N LEU A 767 4.12 0.70 -33.08
CA LEU A 767 4.75 2.00 -33.22
C LEU A 767 3.71 3.12 -33.34
N ARG A 768 2.69 2.99 -34.22
CA ARG A 768 1.65 4.02 -34.36
C ARG A 768 0.94 4.29 -33.04
N LYS A 769 0.56 3.24 -32.30
CA LYS A 769 -0.02 3.37 -30.94
C LYS A 769 0.94 4.02 -29.95
N GLY A 770 2.23 3.68 -30.00
CA GLY A 770 3.27 4.34 -29.22
C GLY A 770 3.42 5.83 -29.53
N GLU A 771 3.36 6.22 -30.81
CA GLU A 771 3.39 7.62 -31.24
C GLU A 771 2.11 8.40 -30.86
N GLU A 772 0.95 7.75 -30.88
CA GLU A 772 -0.32 8.32 -30.41
C GLU A 772 -0.26 8.63 -28.89
N SER A 773 0.23 7.69 -28.07
CA SER A 773 0.30 7.85 -26.60
C SER A 773 1.47 8.72 -26.11
N ASN A 774 2.64 8.66 -26.75
CA ASN A 774 3.89 9.26 -26.26
C ASN A 774 4.47 10.37 -27.16
N GLY A 775 3.89 10.59 -28.34
CA GLY A 775 4.42 11.48 -29.37
C GLY A 775 5.52 10.85 -30.25
N THR A 776 5.66 11.35 -31.48
CA THR A 776 6.62 10.85 -32.47
C THR A 776 8.07 10.91 -31.99
N ASN A 777 8.74 9.76 -31.97
CA ASN A 777 10.19 9.67 -31.77
C ASN A 777 10.91 9.21 -33.04
N LYS A 778 11.57 10.14 -33.75
CA LYS A 778 12.22 9.89 -35.04
C LYS A 778 13.27 8.77 -35.02
N GLU A 779 14.03 8.63 -33.94
CA GLU A 779 15.01 7.56 -33.76
C GLU A 779 14.32 6.19 -33.68
N LEU A 780 13.37 6.03 -32.75
CA LEU A 780 12.62 4.77 -32.60
C LEU A 780 11.86 4.40 -33.87
N LYS A 781 11.26 5.39 -34.54
CA LYS A 781 10.55 5.21 -35.82
C LYS A 781 11.46 4.67 -36.91
N GLY A 782 12.60 5.31 -37.15
CA GLY A 782 13.58 4.84 -38.14
C GLY A 782 14.11 3.43 -37.84
N LEU A 783 14.30 3.09 -36.56
CA LEU A 783 14.72 1.76 -36.14
C LEU A 783 13.62 0.69 -36.32
N VAL A 784 12.34 1.02 -36.08
CA VAL A 784 11.21 0.11 -36.32
C VAL A 784 11.04 -0.17 -37.80
N GLU A 785 11.05 0.86 -38.65
CA GLU A 785 10.87 0.67 -40.10
C GLU A 785 12.02 -0.14 -40.68
N ARG A 786 13.29 0.19 -40.37
CA ARG A 786 14.45 -0.63 -40.77
C ARG A 786 14.35 -2.10 -40.32
N VAL A 787 13.93 -2.37 -39.08
CA VAL A 787 13.72 -3.76 -38.61
C VAL A 787 12.58 -4.45 -39.37
N ALA A 788 11.51 -3.73 -39.72
CA ALA A 788 10.38 -4.26 -40.48
C ALA A 788 10.69 -4.46 -41.99
N GLU A 789 11.69 -3.76 -42.54
CA GLU A 789 12.07 -3.81 -43.96
C GLU A 789 13.25 -4.75 -44.22
N GLU A 790 14.30 -4.70 -43.41
CA GLU A 790 15.52 -5.51 -43.61
C GLU A 790 15.42 -6.84 -42.85
N VAL A 791 15.12 -6.76 -41.55
CA VAL A 791 15.36 -7.88 -40.63
C VAL A 791 14.20 -8.86 -40.56
N VAL A 792 12.95 -8.37 -40.58
CA VAL A 792 11.77 -9.23 -40.56
C VAL A 792 11.69 -10.13 -41.80
N PRO A 793 11.95 -9.67 -43.04
CA PRO A 793 12.08 -10.58 -44.18
C PRO A 793 13.25 -11.55 -44.04
N ARG A 794 14.41 -11.10 -43.53
CA ARG A 794 15.58 -11.99 -43.35
C ARG A 794 15.36 -13.10 -42.32
N LEU A 795 14.59 -12.87 -41.26
CA LEU A 795 14.35 -13.86 -40.20
C LEU A 795 13.05 -14.66 -40.34
N LEU A 796 11.98 -14.06 -40.88
CA LEU A 796 10.61 -14.59 -40.78
C LEU A 796 9.94 -14.91 -42.12
N ALA A 797 10.64 -14.77 -43.26
CA ALA A 797 10.06 -15.03 -44.57
C ALA A 797 9.86 -16.52 -44.87
N ASP A 798 8.76 -16.79 -45.58
CA ASP A 798 8.47 -18.03 -46.29
C ASP A 798 9.70 -18.58 -47.04
N GLY A 799 9.97 -19.88 -46.90
CA GLY A 799 11.11 -20.56 -47.50
C GLY A 799 12.42 -20.47 -46.70
N HIS A 800 12.64 -19.41 -45.91
CA HIS A 800 13.73 -19.34 -44.93
C HIS A 800 13.30 -19.93 -43.58
N LEU A 801 12.29 -19.34 -42.96
CA LEU A 801 11.73 -19.82 -41.69
C LEU A 801 10.80 -21.02 -41.95
N ARG A 802 11.16 -22.19 -41.41
CA ARG A 802 10.51 -23.47 -41.71
C ARG A 802 10.12 -24.23 -40.45
N ASP A 803 8.87 -24.70 -40.41
CA ASP A 803 8.33 -25.43 -39.25
C ASP A 803 9.10 -26.74 -39.02
N GLY A 804 9.70 -26.90 -37.83
CA GLY A 804 10.59 -28.01 -37.49
C GLY A 804 9.93 -29.39 -37.41
N GLU A 805 8.60 -29.45 -37.44
CA GLU A 805 7.85 -30.70 -37.56
C GLU A 805 7.70 -31.15 -39.03
N SER A 806 7.24 -30.26 -39.91
CA SER A 806 6.86 -30.60 -41.29
C SER A 806 7.94 -30.27 -42.34
N GLY A 807 8.89 -29.39 -42.02
CA GLY A 807 9.82 -28.80 -42.97
C GLY A 807 9.17 -27.85 -43.98
N GLY A 808 7.88 -27.53 -43.86
CA GLY A 808 7.19 -26.53 -44.69
C GLY A 808 7.43 -25.11 -44.18
N ASN A 809 6.82 -24.11 -44.83
CA ASN A 809 6.73 -22.76 -44.26
C ASN A 809 5.95 -22.82 -42.94
N VAL A 810 6.24 -21.90 -42.01
CA VAL A 810 5.50 -21.82 -40.73
C VAL A 810 3.99 -21.67 -40.96
N ARG A 811 3.22 -22.41 -40.17
CA ARG A 811 1.76 -22.48 -40.25
C ARG A 811 1.11 -21.61 -39.16
N PRO A 812 0.01 -20.89 -39.44
CA PRO A 812 -0.71 -20.17 -38.41
C PRO A 812 -1.32 -21.15 -37.40
N VAL A 813 -1.15 -20.84 -36.11
CA VAL A 813 -1.65 -21.58 -34.95
C VAL A 813 -2.16 -20.57 -33.92
N VAL A 814 -3.03 -20.97 -32.99
CA VAL A 814 -3.45 -20.06 -31.91
C VAL A 814 -2.30 -19.85 -30.94
N VAL A 815 -1.98 -18.58 -30.67
CA VAL A 815 -1.12 -18.15 -29.56
C VAL A 815 -2.00 -17.50 -28.48
N HIS A 816 -1.58 -17.55 -27.22
CA HIS A 816 -2.23 -16.81 -26.12
C HIS A 816 -2.04 -15.30 -26.26
N GLY A 817 -0.89 -14.89 -26.81
CA GLY A 817 -0.55 -13.51 -27.17
C GLY A 817 -0.11 -12.64 -26.00
N ASP A 818 -0.12 -13.14 -24.76
CA ASP A 818 0.31 -12.42 -23.55
C ASP A 818 0.59 -13.37 -22.37
N LEU A 819 1.21 -14.53 -22.61
CA LEU A 819 1.46 -15.55 -21.58
C LEU A 819 2.68 -15.21 -20.71
N TRP A 820 2.58 -14.18 -19.88
CA TRP A 820 3.57 -13.90 -18.83
C TRP A 820 3.27 -14.66 -17.52
N SER A 821 4.20 -14.58 -16.56
CA SER A 821 4.16 -15.31 -15.28
C SER A 821 2.96 -15.03 -14.37
N GLY A 822 2.19 -13.96 -14.63
CA GLY A 822 0.92 -13.63 -13.98
C GLY A 822 -0.32 -14.27 -14.64
N ASN A 823 -0.28 -14.54 -15.94
CA ASN A 823 -1.40 -15.05 -16.74
C ASN A 823 -1.48 -16.59 -16.77
N HIS A 824 -0.79 -17.28 -15.86
CA HIS A 824 -0.91 -18.74 -15.68
C HIS A 824 -0.84 -19.16 -14.20
N GLY A 825 -1.55 -20.23 -13.87
CA GLY A 825 -1.64 -20.77 -12.52
C GLY A 825 -2.00 -22.25 -12.50
N ARG A 826 -2.28 -22.76 -11.30
CA ARG A 826 -2.79 -24.11 -11.07
C ARG A 826 -4.22 -23.98 -10.58
N GLY A 827 -5.16 -24.65 -11.23
CA GLY A 827 -6.58 -24.36 -11.05
C GLY A 827 -7.51 -25.49 -11.48
N ARG A 828 -8.77 -25.35 -11.10
CA ARG A 828 -9.90 -26.16 -11.56
C ARG A 828 -10.84 -25.28 -12.38
N ILE A 829 -11.24 -25.77 -13.55
CA ILE A 829 -12.32 -25.19 -14.36
C ILE A 829 -13.61 -25.92 -13.99
N GLY A 830 -14.61 -25.21 -13.45
CA GLY A 830 -15.91 -25.80 -13.08
C GLY A 830 -15.81 -26.93 -12.04
N GLU A 831 -16.35 -28.11 -12.34
CA GLU A 831 -16.24 -29.32 -11.49
C GLU A 831 -15.02 -30.21 -11.83
N GLY A 832 -14.09 -29.74 -12.67
CA GLY A 832 -12.98 -30.53 -13.23
C GLY A 832 -11.86 -30.94 -12.25
N ASP A 833 -10.80 -31.51 -12.80
CA ASP A 833 -9.57 -31.81 -12.05
C ASP A 833 -8.71 -30.55 -11.83
N VAL A 834 -7.65 -30.67 -11.01
CA VAL A 834 -6.69 -29.58 -10.77
C VAL A 834 -5.52 -29.70 -11.74
N GLU A 835 -5.44 -28.76 -12.69
CA GLU A 835 -4.48 -28.76 -13.78
C GLU A 835 -3.73 -27.41 -13.89
N GLU A 836 -2.73 -27.35 -14.78
CA GLU A 836 -2.13 -26.08 -15.21
C GLU A 836 -3.10 -25.32 -16.12
N VAL A 837 -3.34 -24.04 -15.85
CA VAL A 837 -4.34 -23.19 -16.52
C VAL A 837 -3.80 -21.79 -16.84
N VAL A 838 -4.37 -21.15 -17.86
CA VAL A 838 -4.07 -19.79 -18.33
C VAL A 838 -5.35 -18.96 -18.45
N TYR A 839 -5.20 -17.64 -18.40
CA TYR A 839 -6.30 -16.67 -18.42
C TYR A 839 -5.83 -15.31 -18.97
N ASP A 840 -6.80 -14.46 -19.28
CA ASP A 840 -6.62 -13.13 -19.91
C ASP A 840 -5.86 -13.15 -21.26
N PRO A 841 -6.29 -13.95 -22.26
CA PRO A 841 -5.61 -14.07 -23.56
C PRO A 841 -5.88 -12.92 -24.54
N SER A 842 -4.82 -12.44 -25.18
CA SER A 842 -4.85 -11.51 -26.32
C SER A 842 -4.64 -12.23 -27.65
N ALA A 843 -5.30 -13.38 -27.80
CA ALA A 843 -5.00 -14.36 -28.83
C ALA A 843 -5.11 -13.85 -30.29
N PHE A 844 -4.40 -14.56 -31.17
CA PHE A 844 -4.53 -14.47 -32.62
C PHE A 844 -3.98 -15.75 -33.28
N TRP A 845 -4.20 -15.92 -34.58
CA TRP A 845 -3.54 -16.93 -35.39
C TRP A 845 -2.14 -16.42 -35.78
N GLY A 846 -1.12 -16.89 -35.08
CA GLY A 846 0.27 -16.46 -35.19
C GLY A 846 1.24 -17.61 -35.47
N HIS A 847 2.53 -17.33 -35.36
CA HIS A 847 3.59 -18.35 -35.30
C HIS A 847 3.86 -18.71 -33.83
N GLY A 848 3.98 -20.01 -33.51
CA GLY A 848 4.08 -20.49 -32.12
C GLY A 848 5.30 -20.00 -31.33
N GLU A 849 6.37 -19.55 -32.00
CA GLU A 849 7.55 -18.96 -31.33
C GLU A 849 7.30 -17.53 -30.81
N PHE A 850 6.20 -16.89 -31.22
CA PHE A 850 5.80 -15.55 -30.75
C PHE A 850 5.64 -15.49 -29.22
N GLU A 851 5.03 -16.51 -28.62
CA GLU A 851 4.71 -16.52 -27.18
C GLU A 851 5.98 -16.49 -26.30
N ALA A 852 7.08 -17.08 -26.78
CA ALA A 852 8.34 -17.11 -26.06
C ALA A 852 8.88 -15.69 -25.75
N GLY A 853 8.56 -14.71 -26.60
CA GLY A 853 8.91 -13.31 -26.40
C GLY A 853 8.33 -12.68 -25.13
N ILE A 854 7.08 -13.00 -24.76
CA ILE A 854 6.45 -12.51 -23.52
C ILE A 854 6.78 -13.41 -22.32
N MET A 855 6.83 -14.72 -22.52
CA MET A 855 7.21 -15.71 -21.50
C MET A 855 8.62 -15.44 -20.95
N GLY A 856 9.58 -15.05 -21.81
CA GLY A 856 10.93 -14.68 -21.39
C GLY A 856 11.06 -13.31 -20.70
N MET A 857 10.07 -12.42 -20.84
CA MET A 857 10.19 -11.02 -20.41
C MET A 857 10.06 -10.81 -18.89
N PHE A 858 9.32 -11.69 -18.20
CA PHE A 858 9.02 -11.56 -16.76
C PHE A 858 9.34 -12.83 -15.95
N GLY A 859 10.15 -13.74 -16.51
CA GLY A 859 10.47 -15.02 -15.91
C GLY A 859 9.25 -15.94 -15.73
N GLY A 860 9.37 -16.92 -14.83
CA GLY A 860 8.34 -17.95 -14.59
C GLY A 860 8.54 -19.22 -15.42
N PHE A 861 9.05 -19.11 -16.64
CA PHE A 861 9.35 -20.22 -17.54
C PHE A 861 10.86 -20.49 -17.58
N GLY A 862 11.32 -21.50 -16.85
CA GLY A 862 12.73 -21.92 -16.80
C GLY A 862 13.04 -23.07 -17.76
N GLY A 863 14.34 -23.38 -17.97
CA GLY A 863 14.78 -24.38 -18.95
C GLY A 863 14.08 -25.74 -18.89
N ALA A 864 13.70 -26.23 -17.69
CA ALA A 864 12.95 -27.49 -17.56
C ALA A 864 11.56 -27.48 -18.23
N PHE A 865 10.90 -26.31 -18.32
CA PHE A 865 9.64 -26.16 -19.06
C PHE A 865 9.90 -26.25 -20.58
N TRP A 866 10.94 -25.58 -21.06
CA TRP A 866 11.28 -25.51 -22.47
C TRP A 866 11.88 -26.84 -22.99
N GLU A 867 12.73 -27.48 -22.20
CA GLU A 867 13.17 -28.87 -22.38
C GLU A 867 12.00 -29.83 -22.55
N GLU A 868 10.90 -29.64 -21.82
CA GLU A 868 9.70 -30.46 -21.98
C GLU A 868 8.93 -30.06 -23.25
N TYR A 869 8.69 -28.76 -23.46
CA TYR A 869 7.97 -28.23 -24.63
C TYR A 869 8.61 -28.69 -25.96
N TYR A 870 9.94 -28.64 -26.09
CA TYR A 870 10.64 -29.08 -27.31
C TYR A 870 10.64 -30.60 -27.54
N ARG A 871 10.23 -31.42 -26.56
CA ARG A 871 9.94 -32.85 -26.77
C ARG A 871 8.62 -33.07 -27.51
N PHE A 872 7.73 -32.08 -27.51
CA PHE A 872 6.39 -32.15 -28.12
C PHE A 872 6.25 -31.27 -29.37
N LYS A 873 6.74 -30.02 -29.35
CA LYS A 873 6.83 -29.13 -30.53
C LYS A 873 8.30 -28.79 -30.79
N LYS A 874 8.88 -29.31 -31.88
CA LYS A 874 10.26 -28.98 -32.27
C LYS A 874 10.42 -27.48 -32.54
N LYS A 875 11.59 -26.93 -32.18
CA LYS A 875 12.07 -25.61 -32.62
C LYS A 875 12.04 -25.52 -34.14
N ASP A 876 11.71 -24.35 -34.68
CA ASP A 876 11.65 -24.14 -36.13
C ASP A 876 13.03 -23.81 -36.72
N GLU A 877 13.23 -24.16 -37.98
CA GLU A 877 14.51 -24.01 -38.68
C GLU A 877 14.64 -22.62 -39.33
N PRO A 878 15.84 -22.00 -39.36
CA PRO A 878 17.10 -22.52 -38.79
C PRO A 878 17.14 -22.42 -37.26
N VAL A 879 17.54 -23.49 -36.58
CA VAL A 879 17.60 -23.53 -35.10
C VAL A 879 18.70 -22.60 -34.53
N GLU A 880 19.74 -22.28 -35.30
CA GLU A 880 20.78 -21.33 -34.89
C GLU A 880 20.33 -19.85 -34.87
N GLU A 881 19.23 -19.53 -35.57
CA GLU A 881 18.58 -18.20 -35.51
C GLU A 881 17.39 -18.18 -34.54
N TRP A 882 17.18 -19.27 -33.80
CA TRP A 882 16.01 -19.45 -32.94
C TRP A 882 16.01 -18.51 -31.74
N GLU A 883 17.18 -18.25 -31.12
CA GLU A 883 17.29 -17.30 -29.99
C GLU A 883 16.89 -15.88 -30.44
N ASP A 884 17.26 -15.48 -31.67
CA ASP A 884 16.87 -14.20 -32.29
C ASP A 884 15.37 -14.09 -32.63
N ARG A 885 14.65 -15.23 -32.65
CA ARG A 885 13.19 -15.27 -32.85
C ARG A 885 12.41 -15.44 -31.54
N SER A 886 13.03 -15.92 -30.47
CA SER A 886 12.31 -16.53 -29.35
C SER A 886 12.72 -16.12 -27.93
N ASN A 887 13.79 -15.32 -27.75
CA ASN A 887 14.15 -14.70 -26.46
C ASN A 887 14.53 -15.65 -25.28
N GLU A 888 14.62 -16.96 -25.48
CA GLU A 888 15.27 -17.89 -24.53
C GLU A 888 16.74 -18.07 -24.93
N LYS A 889 17.64 -18.18 -23.94
CA LYS A 889 19.01 -18.66 -24.17
C LYS A 889 19.12 -20.10 -23.72
N ASP A 890 19.79 -20.94 -24.53
CA ASP A 890 20.15 -22.28 -24.09
C ASP A 890 21.05 -22.21 -22.83
N PHE A 891 20.98 -23.22 -21.95
CA PHE A 891 21.46 -23.13 -20.56
C PHE A 891 23.00 -23.31 -20.42
N GLY A 892 23.77 -22.78 -21.38
CA GLY A 892 25.23 -22.84 -21.47
C GLY A 892 25.91 -21.45 -21.42
N GLU A 893 26.65 -21.20 -20.33
CA GLU A 893 27.51 -20.03 -20.08
C GLU A 893 26.87 -18.63 -19.99
N ARG A 894 27.26 -17.89 -18.94
CA ARG A 894 26.90 -16.47 -18.76
C ARG A 894 27.73 -15.57 -19.69
N LYS A 895 27.24 -15.34 -20.91
CA LYS A 895 27.72 -14.30 -21.82
C LYS A 895 26.59 -13.34 -22.20
N HIS A 896 27.00 -12.10 -22.50
CA HIS A 896 26.23 -10.84 -22.54
C HIS A 896 24.76 -10.94 -22.99
N ALA A 897 23.90 -10.20 -22.28
CA ALA A 897 22.46 -10.12 -22.57
C ALA A 897 22.20 -9.04 -23.62
N ASP A 898 21.96 -9.49 -24.85
CA ASP A 898 21.39 -8.73 -25.94
C ASP A 898 20.18 -9.53 -26.45
N GLU A 899 19.02 -8.86 -26.52
CA GLU A 899 17.68 -9.47 -26.51
C GLU A 899 17.02 -9.40 -27.91
N VAL A 900 16.13 -10.34 -28.30
CA VAL A 900 15.26 -10.27 -29.49
C VAL A 900 14.10 -11.30 -29.35
N PRO A 901 12.87 -11.13 -29.89
CA PRO A 901 12.24 -9.98 -30.54
C PRO A 901 11.17 -9.31 -29.67
N ARG A 902 10.65 -8.17 -30.15
CA ARG A 902 9.95 -7.17 -29.31
C ARG A 902 8.78 -6.49 -30.00
N TYR A 903 7.68 -7.24 -30.07
CA TYR A 903 6.36 -6.64 -30.00
C TYR A 903 6.10 -6.13 -28.55
N HIS A 904 6.28 -6.98 -27.53
CA HIS A 904 5.90 -6.67 -26.15
C HIS A 904 6.66 -5.49 -25.51
N HIS A 905 7.95 -5.30 -25.78
CA HIS A 905 8.68 -4.11 -25.31
C HIS A 905 8.18 -2.80 -25.94
N LEU A 906 7.71 -2.85 -27.20
CA LEU A 906 7.03 -1.70 -27.81
C LEU A 906 5.62 -1.50 -27.25
N ASN A 907 4.91 -2.58 -26.92
CA ASN A 907 3.60 -2.45 -26.25
C ASN A 907 3.73 -1.84 -24.84
N HIS A 908 4.73 -2.28 -24.07
CA HIS A 908 5.05 -1.67 -22.78
C HIS A 908 5.49 -0.20 -22.91
N TYR A 909 6.12 0.19 -24.01
CA TYR A 909 6.36 1.61 -24.31
C TYR A 909 5.06 2.34 -24.72
N ALA A 910 4.15 1.73 -25.47
CA ALA A 910 2.88 2.35 -25.85
C ALA A 910 1.95 2.60 -24.66
N ILE A 911 1.92 1.68 -23.68
CA ILE A 911 1.08 1.76 -22.47
C ILE A 911 1.77 2.56 -21.36
N PHE A 912 3.05 2.27 -21.04
CA PHE A 912 3.74 2.82 -19.86
C PHE A 912 4.84 3.85 -20.17
N GLY A 913 5.17 4.06 -21.45
CA GLY A 913 6.14 5.04 -21.89
C GLY A 913 7.56 4.83 -21.35
N GLY A 914 8.25 5.95 -21.09
CA GLY A 914 9.45 6.01 -20.25
C GLY A 914 10.56 5.01 -20.60
N GLY A 915 10.96 4.21 -19.61
CA GLY A 915 12.16 3.36 -19.68
C GLY A 915 12.12 2.27 -20.74
N TYR A 916 10.94 1.78 -21.12
CA TYR A 916 10.77 0.74 -22.13
C TYR A 916 11.24 1.18 -23.52
N LYS A 917 11.20 2.50 -23.83
CA LYS A 917 11.79 3.06 -25.05
C LYS A 917 13.27 2.69 -25.19
N ASN A 918 14.04 2.76 -24.10
CA ASN A 918 15.49 2.51 -24.11
C ASN A 918 15.81 1.02 -24.28
N GLY A 919 14.96 0.12 -23.77
CA GLY A 919 15.00 -1.30 -24.08
C GLY A 919 14.79 -1.50 -25.58
N ALA A 920 13.58 -1.18 -26.08
CA ALA A 920 13.22 -1.33 -27.49
C ALA A 920 14.29 -0.76 -28.44
N THR A 921 14.78 0.45 -28.18
CA THR A 921 15.84 1.12 -28.95
C THR A 921 17.17 0.35 -28.95
N ARG A 922 17.66 -0.12 -27.78
CA ARG A 922 18.92 -0.87 -27.68
C ARG A 922 18.86 -2.10 -28.58
N ILE A 923 17.82 -2.92 -28.37
CA ILE A 923 17.79 -4.24 -29.00
C ILE A 923 17.46 -4.12 -30.50
N MET A 924 16.92 -2.97 -30.98
CA MET A 924 16.75 -2.71 -32.43
C MET A 924 18.09 -2.50 -33.13
N LYS A 925 18.99 -1.76 -32.48
CA LYS A 925 20.36 -1.55 -32.98
C LYS A 925 21.13 -2.87 -33.03
N SER A 926 20.93 -3.76 -32.05
CA SER A 926 21.49 -5.13 -32.07
C SER A 926 20.97 -5.96 -33.26
N LEU A 927 19.65 -5.99 -33.51
CA LEU A 927 19.10 -6.68 -34.70
C LEU A 927 19.68 -6.14 -36.00
N LEU A 928 19.70 -4.81 -36.17
CA LEU A 928 20.21 -4.17 -37.39
C LEU A 928 21.72 -4.34 -37.55
N GLN A 929 22.47 -4.50 -36.46
CA GLN A 929 23.89 -4.83 -36.50
C GLN A 929 24.16 -6.29 -36.90
N LYS A 930 23.21 -7.21 -36.68
CA LYS A 930 23.37 -8.65 -36.99
C LYS A 930 22.72 -9.07 -38.32
N TYR A 931 21.65 -8.38 -38.73
CA TYR A 931 20.81 -8.75 -39.88
C TYR A 931 20.38 -7.59 -40.79
N GLY A 932 20.72 -6.34 -40.45
CA GLY A 932 20.49 -5.21 -41.33
C GLY A 932 21.47 -5.22 -42.51
N GLU A 933 21.14 -4.49 -43.57
CA GLU A 933 22.09 -4.28 -44.67
C GLU A 933 23.12 -3.22 -44.28
N ASP A 934 24.39 -3.43 -44.68
CA ASP A 934 25.48 -2.47 -44.50
C ASP A 934 25.24 -1.22 -45.36
N THR A 935 24.55 -0.24 -44.78
CA THR A 935 24.41 1.11 -45.34
C THR A 935 25.75 1.85 -45.22
N ALA A 936 26.60 1.68 -46.25
CA ALA A 936 27.87 2.38 -46.44
C ALA A 936 27.71 3.88 -46.77
#